data_AF-A0A8C0HDR3-F1
#
_entry.id   AF-A0A8C0HDR3-F1
#
_cell.length_a   1.000
_cell.length_b   1.000
_cell.length_c   1.000
_cell.angle_alpha   90.00
_cell.angle_beta   90.00
_cell.angle_gamma   90.00
#
_symmetry.space_group_name_H-M   'P 1'
#
loop_
_entity.id
_entity.type
_entity.pdbx_description
1 polymer ?
#
loop_
_entity_poly.entity_id
_entity_poly.type
_entity_poly.pdbx_seq_one_letter_code
_entity_poly.pdbx_strand_id
1 'polypeptide(L)'
;YIVFVFIPVFVSVKVTFDYFTAISFRYNGLSLAYLIFLLLIPLLPKPKAVTMKVSSLTSWGHCPSTEEPLWPDLCILFAVELWPISQPISSPGIILPSVTSAIYFFTFLGLCSWWACHRPITMVTFSSLCVMMAIFSAGHLAALYLYQLPYFQDLVPPDDIYARLLGMVALIKTNSTETWKLQIHSGLSWPMFLNPLLLLVLYYSLVMLLQQWALSPKVMHGSKCRKDKTDHKCSILSLGCICLQVWSITHNSWLTFVLLIWSCIIWMVRDRRRYAMRSSPFLAIYSNILVILNFFESIFLGRAVLCISMWIFYAFTFWLLLRQHMIKRHMEEKQETLTEVTVGICIALITGREIPHNPLLEIFGSLIKGMLVKYWIYFCAAMFFIVSFNGKVVVYKILYIMLFLFCVALYQVHYEWWRRILKYFWLTVVSYSMVVLIAVYAYQFKTISGFLLLTLGLSEEGLNDLGLEQYDTVELFAKILLPSTFLLACILQLHYFSEDFLKIIDLSNIPIKHECTSGRYVNRPAHWLEANELHGENQTTSDKTENTTPNKWNLVIDKLASLLLQLLENFHKTQVLAWRILELHILKIVSTWVICITLQEVSLMNYPLFVLWVFALPYPKLRPRASKICTVWSCVMVICKMMYQLKFVRPHNYSSNCMQVSILEHSGPDSLLQKSVLYIAPVDPADWCGGLRKCGDNNHLTILALMIIEVTVHHHQLFYRTQNQLTPPVTGIIFDTITREHLDDGLLSCIKYFINYSFYKFGLEVCLIVAVNVIKHRMDFYALLHGCWVIYLLHRRRRKAVAEVWPRYCSFLASVMTFQYLLCIGLPPAFCKDYLWRTSRWTIHSNLIKWLYLPDFAKKPDASFLLYDFLLLLFASLQWQVFKDENKACVRIEAGDNVEISRELDPAALSQYSPVPNFIHCRSYLDMAKVVVFGYHFWFVLCLIFITGTTRINIFCLGYLMACFYFMLFGSSLLLKPVKTILRLWDYLILYTALVIVMKNLLAIGACAYLDKLLRNHCWLIQTFGMFCTIPGYDLALPEDEKCELPENEAGIVWDAISFTFLLVQRRVFMSYYFLYVVADLKAAKILASRYMHWM
;
A
#
# COMPACT_ATOMS: atom_id res chain seq x y z
N TYR A 1 -11.15 -2.08 14.73
CA TYR A 1 -10.00 -2.84 15.27
C TYR A 1 -8.88 -3.09 14.25
N ILE A 2 -9.16 -3.39 12.97
CA ILE A 2 -8.13 -3.44 11.90
C ILE A 2 -7.54 -2.06 11.56
N VAL A 3 -8.27 -0.99 11.89
CA VAL A 3 -7.84 0.40 11.70
C VAL A 3 -6.71 0.80 12.66
N PHE A 4 -6.60 0.21 13.85
CA PHE A 4 -5.59 0.64 14.85
C PHE A 4 -4.21 -0.01 14.69
N VAL A 5 -4.09 -1.12 13.95
CA VAL A 5 -2.80 -1.82 13.73
C VAL A 5 -2.09 -1.31 12.47
N PHE A 6 -2.82 -0.75 11.51
CA PHE A 6 -2.23 -0.11 10.34
C PHE A 6 -1.94 1.37 10.53
N ILE A 7 -2.52 2.04 11.55
CA ILE A 7 -2.25 3.46 11.84
C ILE A 7 -0.76 3.73 12.16
N PRO A 8 0.03 2.91 12.86
CA PRO A 8 1.45 3.23 13.06
C PRO A 8 2.28 3.15 11.77
N VAL A 9 1.89 2.28 10.84
CA VAL A 9 2.53 2.11 9.53
C VAL A 9 2.04 3.18 8.55
N PHE A 10 0.74 3.49 8.53
CA PHE A 10 0.16 4.56 7.72
C PHE A 10 0.47 5.94 8.27
N VAL A 11 0.65 6.14 9.58
CA VAL A 11 1.12 7.40 10.17
C VAL A 11 2.62 7.52 10.01
N SER A 12 3.41 6.45 10.06
CA SER A 12 4.83 6.53 9.66
C SER A 12 4.96 6.82 8.16
N VAL A 13 4.16 6.18 7.30
CA VAL A 13 4.19 6.41 5.85
C VAL A 13 3.58 7.77 5.51
N LYS A 14 2.51 8.22 6.15
CA LYS A 14 1.86 9.52 5.90
C LYS A 14 2.58 10.68 6.56
N VAL A 15 3.24 10.51 7.70
CA VAL A 15 4.17 11.52 8.24
C VAL A 15 5.42 11.58 7.37
N THR A 16 5.92 10.46 6.82
CA THR A 16 7.02 10.47 5.85
C THR A 16 6.57 11.04 4.50
N PHE A 17 5.34 10.77 4.06
CA PHE A 17 4.79 11.25 2.79
C PHE A 17 4.38 12.72 2.87
N ASP A 18 3.79 13.18 3.97
CA ASP A 18 3.48 14.59 4.24
C ASP A 18 4.76 15.41 4.51
N TYR A 19 5.83 14.80 5.07
CA TYR A 19 7.17 15.40 5.05
C TYR A 19 7.72 15.46 3.61
N PHE A 20 7.50 14.42 2.80
CA PHE A 20 7.97 14.33 1.42
C PHE A 20 7.22 15.28 0.47
N THR A 21 5.91 15.48 0.64
CA THR A 21 5.12 16.48 -0.09
C THR A 21 5.37 17.89 0.45
N ALA A 22 5.59 18.08 1.75
CA ALA A 22 6.02 19.38 2.29
C ALA A 22 7.42 19.80 1.80
N ILE A 23 8.32 18.83 1.56
CA ILE A 23 9.65 19.06 0.96
C ILE A 23 9.61 19.18 -0.57
N SER A 24 8.60 18.59 -1.23
CA SER A 24 8.48 18.61 -2.71
C SER A 24 7.79 19.86 -3.26
N PHE A 25 6.97 20.57 -2.47
CA PHE A 25 6.14 21.67 -2.99
C PHE A 25 6.69 23.08 -2.80
N ARG A 26 7.86 23.27 -2.18
CA ARG A 26 8.47 24.60 -2.04
C ARG A 26 9.99 24.60 -2.23
N TYR A 27 10.37 25.02 -3.43
CA TYR A 27 11.65 25.62 -3.84
C TYR A 27 12.93 24.75 -3.95
N ASN A 28 13.62 25.04 -5.08
CA ASN A 28 14.99 24.71 -5.48
C ASN A 28 15.35 23.24 -5.72
N GLY A 29 15.89 22.96 -6.91
CA GLY A 29 16.44 21.66 -7.35
C GLY A 29 17.54 21.05 -6.46
N LEU A 30 17.99 21.77 -5.43
CA LEU A 30 18.80 21.26 -4.32
C LEU A 30 18.05 20.25 -3.43
N SER A 31 16.72 20.36 -3.30
CA SER A 31 15.89 19.40 -2.55
C SER A 31 15.87 18.01 -3.21
N LEU A 32 15.85 17.96 -4.55
CA LEU A 32 15.96 16.71 -5.32
C LEU A 32 17.36 16.08 -5.14
N ALA A 33 18.41 16.90 -5.12
CA ALA A 33 19.76 16.43 -4.81
C ALA A 33 19.85 15.86 -3.40
N TYR A 34 19.21 16.50 -2.41
CA TYR A 34 19.09 16.00 -1.04
C TYR A 34 18.28 14.70 -0.94
N LEU A 35 17.20 14.56 -1.71
CA LEU A 35 16.37 13.36 -1.74
C LEU A 35 17.11 12.18 -2.38
N ILE A 36 17.81 12.42 -3.49
CA ILE A 36 18.69 11.44 -4.14
C ILE A 36 19.85 11.07 -3.20
N PHE A 37 20.41 12.05 -2.48
CA PHE A 37 21.41 11.82 -1.45
C PHE A 37 20.85 10.95 -0.30
N LEU A 38 19.64 11.26 0.20
CA LEU A 38 18.93 10.49 1.24
C LEU A 38 18.55 9.07 0.82
N LEU A 39 18.16 8.87 -0.44
CA LEU A 39 17.90 7.56 -1.04
C LEU A 39 19.19 6.76 -1.28
N LEU A 40 20.34 7.44 -1.40
CA LEU A 40 21.68 6.84 -1.51
C LEU A 40 22.35 6.59 -0.14
N ILE A 41 21.85 7.16 0.96
CA ILE A 41 22.38 6.95 2.33
C ILE A 41 22.46 5.47 2.73
N PRO A 42 21.49 4.58 2.41
CA PRO A 42 21.60 3.15 2.74
C PRO A 42 22.70 2.40 1.96
N LEU A 43 23.21 3.00 0.87
CA LEU A 43 24.30 2.47 0.05
C LEU A 43 25.69 2.96 0.51
N LEU A 44 25.74 3.81 1.55
CA LEU A 44 26.99 4.28 2.17
C LEU A 44 27.29 3.47 3.44
N PRO A 45 28.53 2.95 3.65
CA PRO A 45 28.95 2.53 4.98
C PRO A 45 29.02 3.77 5.90
N LYS A 46 28.47 3.65 7.13
CA LYS A 46 28.25 4.78 8.04
C LYS A 46 29.56 5.43 8.56
N PRO A 47 29.55 6.75 8.83
CA PRO A 47 30.64 7.49 9.45
C PRO A 47 30.75 7.19 10.96
N LYS A 48 31.96 7.28 11.52
CA LYS A 48 32.21 7.19 12.97
C LYS A 48 31.90 8.52 13.66
N ALA A 49 31.34 8.44 14.87
CA ALA A 49 30.87 9.58 15.65
C ALA A 49 31.88 9.98 16.73
N VAL A 50 32.66 11.04 16.51
CA VAL A 50 33.29 11.85 17.57
C VAL A 50 33.48 13.28 17.06
N THR A 51 32.51 14.17 17.28
CA THR A 51 32.73 15.62 17.17
C THR A 51 31.68 16.36 18.00
N MET A 52 31.94 16.58 19.29
CA MET A 52 31.34 17.68 20.05
C MET A 52 32.27 18.09 21.21
N LYS A 53 33.13 19.09 20.96
CA LYS A 53 33.41 20.21 21.88
C LYS A 53 34.34 21.24 21.21
N VAL A 54 33.98 22.50 21.35
CA VAL A 54 34.64 23.69 20.77
C VAL A 54 35.37 24.44 21.88
N SER A 55 36.65 24.77 21.66
CA SER A 55 37.48 25.86 22.26
C SER A 55 38.96 25.47 22.08
N SER A 56 39.97 26.29 21.81
CA SER A 56 40.20 27.73 21.63
C SER A 56 41.64 27.90 21.13
N LEU A 57 41.93 29.04 20.52
CA LEU A 57 43.20 29.57 19.99
C LEU A 57 44.56 29.11 20.60
N THR A 58 45.56 29.01 19.70
CA THR A 58 47.02 29.32 19.79
C THR A 58 48.09 28.21 19.73
N SER A 59 49.08 28.49 18.88
CA SER A 59 50.48 28.00 18.84
C SER A 59 50.83 26.71 18.07
N TRP A 60 51.97 26.81 17.39
CA TRP A 60 52.55 25.89 16.40
C TRP A 60 53.12 24.61 17.00
N GLY A 61 53.12 23.55 16.17
CA GLY A 61 54.21 22.58 16.12
C GLY A 61 54.01 21.29 16.92
N HIS A 62 53.13 20.40 16.46
CA HIS A 62 53.25 18.93 16.55
C HIS A 62 52.12 18.32 15.71
N CYS A 63 52.38 17.18 15.05
CA CYS A 63 51.44 16.50 14.17
C CYS A 63 50.53 15.57 15.00
N PRO A 64 49.20 15.80 15.11
CA PRO A 64 48.28 14.83 15.68
C PRO A 64 47.50 14.14 14.56
N SER A 65 47.66 12.82 14.45
CA SER A 65 46.81 11.94 13.66
C SER A 65 45.35 12.05 14.12
N THR A 66 44.51 12.75 13.36
CA THR A 66 43.04 12.80 13.58
C THR A 66 42.30 12.72 12.24
N GLU A 67 41.38 11.78 12.13
CA GLU A 67 40.55 11.50 10.95
C GLU A 67 39.40 12.53 10.84
N GLU A 68 39.42 13.37 9.80
CA GLU A 68 38.32 14.25 9.39
C GLU A 68 37.58 13.70 8.15
N PRO A 69 36.29 14.03 7.92
CA PRO A 69 35.47 13.46 6.85
C PRO A 69 35.92 14.00 5.48
N LEU A 70 36.07 13.11 4.49
CA LEU A 70 36.80 13.30 3.22
C LEU A 70 35.99 13.89 2.04
N TRP A 71 35.01 14.77 2.29
CA TRP A 71 34.44 15.66 1.25
C TRP A 71 35.28 16.93 1.00
N PRO A 72 35.93 17.53 2.02
CA PRO A 72 36.90 18.59 1.85
C PRO A 72 38.09 18.12 1.01
N ASP A 73 38.61 16.90 1.13
CA ASP A 73 39.84 16.51 0.40
C ASP A 73 39.73 16.58 -1.13
N LEU A 74 38.57 16.30 -1.74
CA LEU A 74 38.43 16.39 -3.20
C LEU A 74 38.28 17.85 -3.66
N CYS A 75 37.54 18.66 -2.89
CA CYS A 75 37.45 20.10 -3.08
C CYS A 75 38.75 20.80 -2.74
N ILE A 76 39.54 20.30 -1.79
CA ILE A 76 40.86 20.78 -1.38
C ILE A 76 41.88 20.37 -2.44
N LEU A 77 41.82 19.16 -3.01
CA LEU A 77 42.68 18.83 -4.16
C LEU A 77 42.39 19.71 -5.37
N PHE A 78 41.12 20.01 -5.64
CA PHE A 78 40.74 20.93 -6.72
C PHE A 78 41.10 22.39 -6.37
N ALA A 79 40.88 22.81 -5.12
CA ALA A 79 41.20 24.13 -4.56
C ALA A 79 42.71 24.42 -4.53
N VAL A 80 43.53 23.38 -4.32
CA VAL A 80 44.98 23.48 -4.14
C VAL A 80 45.74 23.25 -5.45
N GLU A 81 45.24 22.42 -6.38
CA GLU A 81 45.95 22.14 -7.65
C GLU A 81 45.52 23.03 -8.84
N LEU A 82 44.24 23.42 -8.99
CA LEU A 82 43.75 24.12 -10.20
C LEU A 82 42.76 25.29 -9.99
N TRP A 83 42.12 25.42 -8.83
CA TRP A 83 41.12 26.46 -8.53
C TRP A 83 41.60 27.91 -8.63
N PRO A 84 42.84 28.27 -8.23
CA PRO A 84 43.29 29.66 -8.30
C PRO A 84 43.37 30.23 -9.73
N ILE A 85 43.23 29.37 -10.76
CA ILE A 85 43.54 29.68 -12.16
C ILE A 85 42.38 29.31 -13.08
N SER A 86 41.76 28.14 -12.89
CA SER A 86 40.68 27.66 -13.76
C SER A 86 39.38 28.49 -13.66
N GLN A 87 39.01 28.97 -12.47
CA GLN A 87 37.84 29.85 -12.29
C GLN A 87 38.02 31.27 -12.89
N PRO A 88 39.13 31.99 -12.65
CA PRO A 88 39.32 33.31 -13.26
C PRO A 88 39.50 33.26 -14.78
N ILE A 89 40.02 32.16 -15.37
CA ILE A 89 40.12 32.01 -16.84
C ILE A 89 38.74 31.70 -17.47
N SER A 90 37.92 30.87 -16.81
CA SER A 90 36.61 30.49 -17.35
C SER A 90 35.58 31.62 -17.30
N SER A 91 35.60 32.46 -16.26
CA SER A 91 34.55 33.47 -16.01
C SER A 91 34.42 34.51 -17.14
N PRO A 92 35.51 35.12 -17.67
CA PRO A 92 35.44 36.02 -18.83
C PRO A 92 35.03 35.32 -20.12
N GLY A 93 35.43 34.04 -20.29
CA GLY A 93 35.05 33.22 -21.45
C GLY A 93 33.56 32.90 -21.52
N ILE A 94 32.87 32.80 -20.39
CA ILE A 94 31.46 32.40 -20.30
C ILE A 94 30.51 33.61 -20.37
N ILE A 95 30.94 34.76 -19.85
CA ILE A 95 30.06 35.93 -19.62
C ILE A 95 29.74 36.72 -20.87
N LEU A 96 30.65 36.77 -21.83
CA LEU A 96 30.39 37.35 -23.15
C LEU A 96 31.02 36.46 -24.23
N PRO A 97 30.23 35.59 -24.90
CA PRO A 97 30.75 34.72 -25.95
C PRO A 97 31.13 35.54 -27.18
N SER A 98 32.42 35.51 -27.54
CA SER A 98 33.01 36.21 -28.68
C SER A 98 34.23 35.43 -29.19
N VAL A 99 34.76 35.81 -30.35
CA VAL A 99 35.99 35.21 -30.89
C VAL A 99 37.19 35.48 -29.97
N THR A 100 37.23 36.66 -29.33
CA THR A 100 38.27 37.02 -28.36
C THR A 100 38.14 36.23 -27.06
N SER A 101 36.91 35.98 -26.59
CA SER A 101 36.68 35.20 -25.37
C SER A 101 36.81 33.69 -25.57
N ALA A 102 36.70 33.21 -26.83
CA ALA A 102 36.96 31.83 -27.23
C ALA A 102 38.36 31.34 -26.82
N ILE A 103 39.36 32.22 -26.85
CA ILE A 103 40.74 31.89 -26.49
C ILE A 103 40.83 31.53 -25.00
N TYR A 104 40.16 32.27 -24.11
CA TYR A 104 40.09 31.91 -22.68
C TYR A 104 39.27 30.64 -22.45
N PHE A 105 38.20 30.46 -23.22
CA PHE A 105 37.31 29.31 -23.10
C PHE A 105 37.98 27.98 -23.53
N PHE A 106 38.66 27.95 -24.67
CA PHE A 106 39.33 26.73 -25.16
C PHE A 106 40.55 26.37 -24.31
N THR A 107 41.29 27.35 -23.80
CA THR A 107 42.40 27.08 -22.89
C THR A 107 41.94 26.57 -21.55
N PHE A 108 40.82 27.07 -21.02
CA PHE A 108 40.14 26.46 -19.88
C PHE A 108 39.74 25.00 -20.14
N LEU A 109 39.05 24.72 -21.25
CA LEU A 109 38.63 23.35 -21.61
C LEU A 109 39.84 22.41 -21.78
N GLY A 110 40.92 22.89 -22.40
CA GLY A 110 42.17 22.16 -22.57
C GLY A 110 42.83 21.80 -21.24
N LEU A 111 42.95 22.77 -20.33
CA LEU A 111 43.52 22.57 -18.98
C LEU A 111 42.70 21.57 -18.16
N CYS A 112 41.37 21.70 -18.16
CA CYS A 112 40.48 20.77 -17.45
C CYS A 112 40.55 19.35 -18.03
N SER A 113 40.62 19.21 -19.36
CA SER A 113 40.76 17.91 -20.03
C SER A 113 42.12 17.27 -19.76
N TRP A 114 43.19 18.07 -19.72
CA TRP A 114 44.54 17.60 -19.38
C TRP A 114 44.61 17.09 -17.94
N TRP A 115 44.03 17.85 -17.00
CA TRP A 115 43.89 17.45 -15.61
C TRP A 115 43.09 16.16 -15.44
N ALA A 116 41.99 16.02 -16.21
CA ALA A 116 41.17 14.81 -16.22
C ALA A 116 41.94 13.56 -16.65
N CYS A 117 42.94 13.71 -17.53
CA CYS A 117 43.79 12.60 -17.99
C CYS A 117 44.84 12.15 -16.95
N HIS A 118 44.91 12.80 -15.78
CA HIS A 118 45.90 12.53 -14.73
C HIS A 118 47.36 12.59 -15.23
N ARG A 119 47.66 13.50 -16.17
CA ARG A 119 49.02 13.74 -16.65
C ARG A 119 49.63 14.98 -15.96
N PRO A 120 50.89 14.93 -15.51
CA PRO A 120 51.55 16.10 -14.94
C PRO A 120 51.76 17.17 -16.02
N ILE A 121 51.50 18.43 -15.69
CA ILE A 121 51.89 19.58 -16.51
C ILE A 121 53.30 19.98 -16.08
N THR A 122 54.22 20.15 -17.02
CA THR A 122 55.56 20.63 -16.71
C THR A 122 55.52 22.11 -16.34
N MET A 123 56.29 22.52 -15.34
CA MET A 123 56.29 23.92 -14.85
C MET A 123 56.60 24.94 -15.96
N VAL A 124 57.43 24.57 -16.94
CA VAL A 124 57.79 25.43 -18.08
C VAL A 124 56.61 25.67 -19.02
N THR A 125 55.87 24.63 -19.37
CA THR A 125 54.69 24.76 -20.26
C THR A 125 53.57 25.54 -19.58
N PHE A 126 53.40 25.35 -18.27
CA PHE A 126 52.44 26.09 -17.47
C PHE A 126 52.77 27.58 -17.36
N SER A 127 54.03 27.92 -17.04
CA SER A 127 54.49 29.30 -16.94
C SER A 127 54.37 30.05 -18.28
N SER A 128 54.73 29.40 -19.38
CA SER A 128 54.56 29.95 -20.74
C SER A 128 53.10 30.24 -21.08
N LEU A 129 52.17 29.35 -20.70
CA LEU A 129 50.72 29.56 -20.91
C LEU A 129 50.20 30.76 -20.11
N CYS A 130 50.64 30.92 -18.85
CA CYS A 130 50.26 32.05 -18.00
C CYS A 130 50.76 33.40 -18.56
N VAL A 131 52.00 33.45 -19.08
CA VAL A 131 52.55 34.65 -19.74
C VAL A 131 51.76 35.00 -20.99
N MET A 132 51.49 34.01 -21.85
CA MET A 132 50.70 34.22 -23.08
C MET A 132 49.30 34.76 -22.75
N MET A 133 48.65 34.22 -21.72
CA MET A 133 47.32 34.66 -21.28
C MET A 133 47.30 36.05 -20.64
N ALA A 134 48.36 36.42 -19.91
CA ALA A 134 48.49 37.74 -19.31
C ALA A 134 48.69 38.82 -20.38
N ILE A 135 49.50 38.55 -21.41
CA ILE A 135 49.68 39.45 -22.56
C ILE A 135 48.36 39.60 -23.33
N PHE A 136 47.67 38.48 -23.56
CA PHE A 136 46.40 38.49 -24.27
C PHE A 136 45.29 39.22 -23.51
N SER A 137 45.16 39.04 -22.19
CA SER A 137 44.18 39.77 -21.36
C SER A 137 44.50 41.27 -21.23
N ALA A 138 45.77 41.65 -21.12
CA ALA A 138 46.18 43.05 -21.15
C ALA A 138 45.83 43.72 -22.49
N GLY A 139 46.12 43.05 -23.62
CA GLY A 139 45.76 43.53 -24.95
C GLY A 139 44.25 43.63 -25.16
N HIS A 140 43.48 42.66 -24.67
CA HIS A 140 42.02 42.67 -24.76
C HIS A 140 41.38 43.79 -23.91
N LEU A 141 41.88 44.03 -22.69
CA LEU A 141 41.47 45.19 -21.87
C LEU A 141 41.79 46.50 -22.59
N ALA A 142 43.02 46.65 -23.11
CA ALA A 142 43.42 47.84 -23.85
C ALA A 142 42.50 48.10 -25.06
N ALA A 143 42.15 47.06 -25.82
CA ALA A 143 41.22 47.15 -26.94
C ALA A 143 39.80 47.59 -26.52
N LEU A 144 39.27 47.06 -25.41
CA LEU A 144 37.96 47.46 -24.87
C LEU A 144 37.94 48.93 -24.42
N TYR A 145 39.02 49.42 -23.81
CA TYR A 145 39.16 50.83 -23.41
C TYR A 145 39.34 51.76 -24.63
N LEU A 146 40.16 51.36 -25.61
CA LEU A 146 40.33 52.09 -26.87
C LEU A 146 39.00 52.24 -27.63
N TYR A 147 38.15 51.20 -27.60
CA TYR A 147 36.83 51.21 -28.22
C TYR A 147 35.79 52.10 -27.50
N GLN A 148 36.09 52.62 -26.31
CA GLN A 148 35.23 53.64 -25.70
C GLN A 148 35.46 55.03 -26.31
N LEU A 149 36.50 55.22 -27.13
CA LEU A 149 36.75 56.46 -27.83
C LEU A 149 35.80 56.60 -29.03
N PRO A 150 35.24 57.81 -29.29
CA PRO A 150 34.29 58.04 -30.38
C PRO A 150 34.78 57.54 -31.75
N TYR A 151 36.05 57.80 -32.08
CA TYR A 151 36.66 57.42 -33.35
C TYR A 151 36.56 55.92 -33.67
N PHE A 152 36.74 55.05 -32.66
CA PHE A 152 36.68 53.60 -32.88
C PHE A 152 35.23 53.06 -32.95
N GLN A 153 34.28 53.74 -32.29
CA GLN A 153 32.84 53.43 -32.40
C GLN A 153 32.25 53.91 -33.73
N ASP A 154 32.82 54.95 -34.34
CA ASP A 154 32.45 55.41 -35.68
C ASP A 154 32.98 54.48 -36.78
N LEU A 155 34.19 53.91 -36.57
CA LEU A 155 34.82 52.98 -37.51
C LEU A 155 34.14 51.59 -37.51
N VAL A 156 33.72 51.13 -36.34
CA VAL A 156 32.95 49.89 -36.16
C VAL A 156 31.75 50.23 -35.27
N PRO A 157 30.57 50.47 -35.87
CA PRO A 157 29.36 50.80 -35.11
C PRO A 157 29.01 49.70 -34.10
N PRO A 158 28.48 50.04 -32.92
CA PRO A 158 28.15 49.07 -31.87
C PRO A 158 27.06 48.06 -32.27
N ASP A 159 26.24 48.39 -33.27
CA ASP A 159 25.19 47.52 -33.81
C ASP A 159 25.70 46.57 -34.92
N ASP A 160 26.97 46.70 -35.32
CA ASP A 160 27.57 45.91 -36.39
C ASP A 160 27.95 44.49 -35.93
N ILE A 161 27.92 43.55 -36.88
CA ILE A 161 28.23 42.12 -36.64
C ILE A 161 29.69 41.97 -36.16
N TYR A 162 30.60 42.82 -36.66
CA TYR A 162 32.02 42.80 -36.28
C TYR A 162 32.24 43.21 -34.81
N ALA A 163 31.50 44.21 -34.31
CA ALA A 163 31.56 44.58 -32.89
C ALA A 163 31.11 43.43 -31.99
N ARG A 164 30.03 42.73 -32.36
CA ARG A 164 29.52 41.57 -31.63
C ARG A 164 30.44 40.36 -31.69
N LEU A 165 31.00 40.05 -32.87
CA LEU A 165 31.90 38.91 -33.08
C LEU A 165 33.21 39.04 -32.29
N LEU A 166 33.75 40.27 -32.20
CA LEU A 166 34.95 40.58 -31.44
C LEU A 166 34.67 40.85 -29.95
N GLY A 167 33.41 40.92 -29.53
CA GLY A 167 33.02 41.18 -28.14
C GLY A 167 33.28 42.62 -27.69
N MET A 168 33.26 43.56 -28.64
CA MET A 168 33.51 44.98 -28.40
C MET A 168 32.25 45.65 -27.85
N VAL A 169 32.23 45.89 -26.55
CA VAL A 169 31.06 46.47 -25.86
C VAL A 169 31.23 47.98 -25.71
N ALA A 170 30.32 48.75 -26.29
CA ALA A 170 30.25 50.20 -26.07
C ALA A 170 29.47 50.49 -24.79
N LEU A 171 30.17 50.83 -23.70
CA LEU A 171 29.54 51.18 -22.42
C LEU A 171 29.05 52.63 -22.42
N ILE A 172 29.78 53.51 -23.11
CA ILE A 172 29.48 54.93 -23.26
C ILE A 172 28.96 55.15 -24.68
N LYS A 173 27.77 55.74 -24.82
CA LYS A 173 27.21 56.17 -26.10
C LYS A 173 27.67 57.59 -26.39
N THR A 174 28.40 57.77 -27.48
CA THR A 174 28.82 59.09 -27.96
C THR A 174 27.85 59.56 -29.03
N ASN A 175 27.30 60.78 -28.89
CA ASN A 175 26.42 61.38 -29.89
C ASN A 175 27.16 62.54 -30.54
N SER A 176 27.21 62.58 -31.87
CA SER A 176 27.93 63.60 -32.63
C SER A 176 27.38 65.02 -32.43
N THR A 177 26.17 65.16 -31.86
CA THR A 177 25.51 66.45 -31.61
C THR A 177 25.64 66.99 -30.18
N GLU A 178 26.02 66.16 -29.18
CA GLU A 178 26.16 66.57 -27.76
C GLU A 178 27.38 65.90 -27.11
N THR A 179 28.60 66.38 -27.42
CA THR A 179 29.86 65.77 -26.96
C THR A 179 30.12 65.90 -25.45
N TRP A 180 29.42 66.81 -24.76
CA TRP A 180 29.56 67.05 -23.31
C TRP A 180 28.64 66.19 -22.43
N LYS A 181 27.73 65.41 -23.01
CA LYS A 181 26.75 64.62 -22.26
C LYS A 181 27.13 63.14 -22.29
N LEU A 182 27.73 62.65 -21.21
CA LEU A 182 28.06 61.24 -21.04
C LEU A 182 26.77 60.42 -20.87
N GLN A 183 26.29 59.80 -21.96
CA GLN A 183 25.14 58.91 -21.91
C GLN A 183 25.61 57.46 -21.81
N ILE A 184 25.30 56.80 -20.69
CA ILE A 184 25.47 55.34 -20.58
C ILE A 184 24.37 54.70 -21.43
N HIS A 185 24.75 53.75 -22.27
CA HIS A 185 23.83 53.11 -23.20
C HIS A 185 22.78 52.29 -22.41
N SER A 186 21.51 52.71 -22.47
CA SER A 186 20.43 52.30 -21.55
C SER A 186 19.82 50.91 -21.82
N GLY A 187 20.34 50.18 -22.82
CA GLY A 187 19.87 48.85 -23.22
C GLY A 187 20.79 47.68 -22.87
N LEU A 188 21.88 47.89 -22.12
CA LEU A 188 22.85 46.82 -21.86
C LEU A 188 22.43 45.89 -20.69
N SER A 189 22.48 44.58 -20.94
CA SER A 189 22.38 43.56 -19.90
C SER A 189 23.60 43.55 -18.97
N TRP A 190 23.39 43.26 -17.67
CA TRP A 190 24.43 43.21 -16.62
C TRP A 190 25.72 42.43 -16.95
N PRO A 191 25.69 41.28 -17.68
CA PRO A 191 26.91 40.58 -18.09
C PRO A 191 27.93 41.43 -18.87
N MET A 192 27.44 42.39 -19.67
CA MET A 192 28.29 43.26 -20.48
C MET A 192 29.07 44.28 -19.64
N PHE A 193 28.51 44.73 -18.50
CA PHE A 193 29.20 45.60 -17.55
C PHE A 193 30.24 44.85 -16.71
N LEU A 194 30.00 43.56 -16.45
CA LEU A 194 30.86 42.74 -15.61
C LEU A 194 32.11 42.24 -16.34
N ASN A 195 32.06 42.11 -17.66
CA ASN A 195 33.14 41.53 -18.48
C ASN A 195 34.52 42.23 -18.30
N PRO A 196 34.64 43.58 -18.37
CA PRO A 196 35.93 44.25 -18.17
C PRO A 196 36.49 44.08 -16.75
N LEU A 197 35.62 44.05 -15.73
CA LEU A 197 36.03 43.83 -14.33
C LEU A 197 36.64 42.43 -14.16
N LEU A 198 36.05 41.42 -14.80
CA LEU A 198 36.54 40.05 -14.72
C LEU A 198 37.83 39.83 -15.50
N LEU A 199 38.00 40.47 -16.66
CA LEU A 199 39.27 40.47 -17.39
C LEU A 199 40.38 41.12 -16.56
N LEU A 200 40.06 42.19 -15.83
CA LEU A 200 41.01 42.85 -14.92
C LEU A 200 41.41 41.92 -13.77
N VAL A 201 40.44 41.27 -13.12
CA VAL A 201 40.70 40.27 -12.06
C VAL A 201 41.53 39.09 -12.59
N LEU A 202 41.25 38.61 -13.80
CA LEU A 202 42.04 37.57 -14.47
C LEU A 202 43.49 38.02 -14.67
N TYR A 203 43.70 39.21 -15.23
CA TYR A 203 45.03 39.78 -15.44
C TYR A 203 45.83 39.88 -14.14
N TYR A 204 45.24 40.47 -13.09
CA TYR A 204 45.90 40.57 -11.79
C TYR A 204 46.20 39.20 -11.17
N SER A 205 45.28 38.24 -11.28
CA SER A 205 45.50 36.87 -10.77
C SER A 205 46.69 36.20 -11.46
N LEU A 206 46.79 36.31 -12.79
CA LEU A 206 47.91 35.76 -13.57
C LEU A 206 49.24 36.42 -13.20
N VAL A 207 49.25 37.75 -13.01
CA VAL A 207 50.46 38.49 -12.60
C VAL A 207 50.89 38.12 -11.19
N MET A 208 49.96 38.01 -10.23
CA MET A 208 50.27 37.59 -8.86
C MET A 208 50.86 36.17 -8.82
N LEU A 209 50.31 35.26 -9.63
CA LEU A 209 50.86 33.91 -9.80
C LEU A 209 52.28 33.98 -10.38
N LEU A 210 52.49 34.65 -11.51
CA LEU A 210 53.81 34.79 -12.11
C LEU A 210 54.83 35.41 -11.15
N GLN A 211 54.42 36.38 -10.32
CA GLN A 211 55.25 36.97 -9.26
C GLN A 211 55.56 35.95 -8.15
N GLN A 212 54.58 35.21 -7.66
CA GLN A 212 54.77 34.18 -6.62
C GLN A 212 55.74 33.07 -7.10
N TRP A 213 55.67 32.70 -8.37
CA TRP A 213 56.59 31.74 -8.99
C TRP A 213 57.99 32.31 -9.25
N ALA A 214 58.12 33.61 -9.53
CA ALA A 214 59.41 34.28 -9.66
C ALA A 214 60.16 34.39 -8.32
N LEU A 215 59.43 34.43 -7.20
CA LEU A 215 59.98 34.63 -5.84
C LEU A 215 60.37 33.33 -5.10
N SER A 216 60.14 32.13 -5.64
CA SER A 216 60.56 30.89 -4.95
C SER A 216 60.84 29.67 -5.88
N PRO A 217 62.12 29.29 -6.12
CA PRO A 217 62.47 28.00 -6.69
C PRO A 217 62.72 27.00 -5.54
N LYS A 218 61.66 26.48 -4.92
CA LYS A 218 61.80 25.34 -4.00
C LYS A 218 61.29 24.06 -4.64
N VAL A 219 62.22 23.14 -4.87
CA VAL A 219 61.99 21.73 -5.23
C VAL A 219 61.01 21.13 -4.23
N MET A 220 59.81 20.80 -4.68
CA MET A 220 58.89 19.94 -3.94
C MET A 220 59.47 18.52 -3.97
N HIS A 221 60.16 18.11 -2.91
CA HIS A 221 60.39 16.69 -2.66
C HIS A 221 59.03 16.03 -2.42
N GLY A 222 58.67 15.09 -3.29
CA GLY A 222 57.46 14.30 -3.15
C GLY A 222 57.49 13.50 -1.85
N SER A 223 56.80 13.98 -0.83
CA SER A 223 56.47 13.18 0.35
C SER A 223 55.40 12.17 -0.05
N LYS A 224 55.83 10.92 -0.17
CA LYS A 224 54.97 9.77 -0.43
C LYS A 224 54.20 9.45 0.85
N CYS A 225 53.10 10.15 1.10
CA CYS A 225 52.16 9.75 2.14
C CYS A 225 51.44 8.47 1.68
N ARG A 226 51.73 7.34 2.33
CA ARG A 226 50.95 6.12 2.21
C ARG A 226 49.60 6.38 2.89
N LYS A 227 48.59 6.77 2.10
CA LYS A 227 47.19 6.81 2.56
C LYS A 227 46.67 5.39 2.58
N ASP A 228 46.34 4.89 3.77
CA ASP A 228 45.54 3.68 3.91
C ASP A 228 44.17 3.89 3.27
N LYS A 229 43.75 2.87 2.52
CA LYS A 229 42.56 2.88 1.67
C LYS A 229 41.32 2.70 2.54
N THR A 230 40.43 3.69 2.56
CA THR A 230 39.02 3.49 2.91
C THR A 230 38.14 3.60 1.66
N ASP A 231 37.30 2.59 1.46
CA ASP A 231 36.43 2.42 0.30
C ASP A 231 35.22 3.37 0.33
N HIS A 232 35.39 4.59 -0.17
CA HIS A 232 34.27 5.49 -0.51
C HIS A 232 34.12 5.69 -2.03
N LYS A 233 34.17 4.57 -2.78
CA LYS A 233 34.26 4.56 -4.25
C LYS A 233 32.93 4.53 -5.01
N CYS A 234 31.77 4.63 -4.34
CA CYS A 234 30.45 4.38 -4.97
C CYS A 234 29.66 5.65 -5.34
N SER A 235 29.84 6.78 -4.63
CA SER A 235 28.94 7.95 -4.72
C SER A 235 29.10 8.79 -6.01
N ILE A 236 30.31 8.84 -6.57
CA ILE A 236 30.63 9.72 -7.71
C ILE A 236 30.18 9.10 -9.06
N LEU A 237 30.15 7.76 -9.14
CA LEU A 237 29.73 7.04 -10.33
C LEU A 237 28.23 7.21 -10.63
N SER A 238 27.39 7.12 -9.59
CA SER A 238 25.95 7.33 -9.72
C SER A 238 25.64 8.76 -10.15
N LEU A 239 26.38 9.74 -9.62
CA LEU A 239 26.22 11.15 -9.97
C LEU A 239 26.54 11.39 -11.46
N GLY A 240 27.64 10.84 -11.98
CA GLY A 240 27.99 10.97 -13.41
C GLY A 240 26.95 10.35 -14.36
N CYS A 241 26.36 9.21 -13.99
CA CYS A 241 25.32 8.58 -14.82
C CYS A 241 23.98 9.33 -14.81
N ILE A 242 23.65 9.98 -13.68
CA ILE A 242 22.46 10.84 -13.56
C ILE A 242 22.69 12.15 -14.32
N CYS A 243 23.89 12.73 -14.24
CA CYS A 243 24.25 13.93 -15.00
C CYS A 243 24.18 13.69 -16.53
N LEU A 244 24.49 12.49 -17.03
CA LEU A 244 24.23 12.12 -18.45
C LEU A 244 22.76 12.27 -18.84
N GLN A 245 21.86 11.74 -18.00
CA GLN A 245 20.42 11.78 -18.29
C GLN A 245 19.88 13.20 -18.20
N VAL A 246 20.27 13.94 -17.15
CA VAL A 246 19.80 15.31 -16.92
C VAL A 246 20.30 16.27 -18.00
N TRP A 247 21.53 16.12 -18.50
CA TRP A 247 22.04 16.94 -19.61
C TRP A 247 21.20 16.73 -20.88
N SER A 248 20.81 15.49 -21.20
CA SER A 248 19.97 15.26 -22.37
C SER A 248 18.58 15.88 -22.26
N ILE A 249 18.06 16.08 -21.04
CA ILE A 249 16.72 16.61 -20.81
C ILE A 249 16.72 18.15 -20.78
N THR A 250 17.79 18.79 -20.27
CA THR A 250 17.87 20.25 -20.20
C THR A 250 18.01 20.89 -21.58
N HIS A 251 18.66 20.21 -22.53
CA HIS A 251 18.75 20.65 -23.91
C HIS A 251 18.34 19.55 -24.87
N ASN A 252 17.16 19.72 -25.48
CA ASN A 252 16.61 18.77 -26.44
C ASN A 252 17.29 18.93 -27.81
N SER A 253 18.14 17.98 -28.19
CA SER A 253 18.83 17.95 -29.48
C SER A 253 19.13 16.52 -29.91
N TRP A 254 19.28 16.28 -31.22
CA TRP A 254 19.68 14.96 -31.73
C TRP A 254 21.05 14.51 -31.21
N LEU A 255 21.95 15.45 -30.91
CA LEU A 255 23.28 15.15 -30.38
C LEU A 255 23.22 14.74 -28.90
N THR A 256 22.35 15.36 -28.11
CA THR A 256 22.17 14.98 -26.70
C THR A 256 21.36 13.68 -26.54
N PHE A 257 20.49 13.36 -27.50
CA PHE A 257 19.77 12.07 -27.55
C PHE A 257 20.70 10.84 -27.51
N VAL A 258 21.88 10.92 -28.15
CA VAL A 258 22.90 9.86 -28.10
C VAL A 258 23.37 9.60 -26.67
N LEU A 259 23.51 10.65 -25.84
CA LEU A 259 23.89 10.52 -24.42
C LEU A 259 22.78 9.86 -23.59
N LEU A 260 21.51 10.14 -23.91
CA LEU A 260 20.38 9.47 -23.27
C LEU A 260 20.38 7.97 -23.55
N ILE A 261 20.51 7.58 -24.83
CA ILE A 261 20.58 6.16 -25.23
C ILE A 261 21.77 5.47 -24.56
N TRP A 262 22.95 6.09 -24.59
CA TRP A 262 24.15 5.52 -23.99
C TRP A 262 24.01 5.36 -22.47
N SER A 263 23.40 6.33 -21.79
CA SER A 263 23.07 6.21 -20.37
C SER A 263 22.13 5.03 -20.12
N CYS A 264 21.04 4.91 -20.90
CA CYS A 264 20.11 3.80 -20.80
C CYS A 264 20.80 2.43 -20.96
N ILE A 265 21.74 2.32 -21.91
CA ILE A 265 22.53 1.08 -22.11
C ILE A 265 23.39 0.77 -20.87
N ILE A 266 24.12 1.75 -20.33
CA ILE A 266 24.95 1.56 -19.12
C ILE A 266 24.10 1.06 -17.94
N TRP A 267 22.89 1.58 -17.80
CA TRP A 267 21.96 1.20 -16.75
C TRP A 267 21.45 -0.25 -16.84
N MET A 268 21.43 -0.86 -18.03
CA MET A 268 21.03 -2.26 -18.21
C MET A 268 22.14 -3.27 -17.86
N VAL A 269 23.39 -2.82 -17.72
CA VAL A 269 24.53 -3.72 -17.52
C VAL A 269 24.78 -3.97 -16.04
N ARG A 270 24.94 -5.26 -15.66
CA ARG A 270 25.20 -5.69 -14.27
C ARG A 270 26.41 -4.98 -13.65
N ASP A 271 27.52 -4.90 -14.38
CA ASP A 271 28.76 -4.24 -13.96
C ASP A 271 28.86 -2.79 -14.46
N ARG A 272 27.81 -1.99 -14.23
CA ARG A 272 27.74 -0.59 -14.70
C ARG A 272 28.98 0.23 -14.40
N ARG A 273 29.64 0.01 -13.25
CA ARG A 273 30.90 0.69 -12.89
C ARG A 273 32.02 0.41 -13.87
N ARG A 274 32.19 -0.84 -14.29
CA ARG A 274 33.27 -1.22 -15.19
C ARG A 274 33.06 -0.59 -16.56
N TYR A 275 31.83 -0.64 -17.07
CA TYR A 275 31.49 -0.10 -18.39
C TYR A 275 31.46 1.43 -18.42
N ALA A 276 30.91 2.09 -17.40
CA ALA A 276 30.95 3.54 -17.29
C ALA A 276 32.38 4.07 -17.25
N MET A 277 33.27 3.43 -16.48
CA MET A 277 34.69 3.77 -16.42
C MET A 277 35.38 3.54 -17.77
N ARG A 278 35.09 2.44 -18.48
CA ARG A 278 35.61 2.18 -19.82
C ARG A 278 35.11 3.17 -20.88
N SER A 279 33.87 3.67 -20.72
CA SER A 279 33.28 4.67 -21.62
C SER A 279 33.69 6.11 -21.29
N SER A 280 34.25 6.37 -20.10
CA SER A 280 34.58 7.71 -19.61
C SER A 280 35.44 8.57 -20.56
N PRO A 281 36.48 8.07 -21.27
CA PRO A 281 37.24 8.92 -22.19
C PRO A 281 36.39 9.40 -23.38
N PHE A 282 35.55 8.52 -23.93
CA PHE A 282 34.66 8.88 -25.04
C PHE A 282 33.61 9.90 -24.62
N LEU A 283 33.04 9.74 -23.41
CA LEU A 283 32.07 10.68 -22.86
C LEU A 283 32.67 12.06 -22.60
N ALA A 284 33.90 12.13 -22.08
CA ALA A 284 34.59 13.40 -21.86
C ALA A 284 34.91 14.14 -23.17
N ILE A 285 35.36 13.42 -24.21
CA ILE A 285 35.62 14.00 -25.54
C ILE A 285 34.30 14.49 -26.17
N TYR A 286 33.26 13.67 -26.16
CA TYR A 286 31.96 14.02 -26.72
C TYR A 286 31.34 15.24 -26.02
N SER A 287 31.43 15.28 -24.68
CA SER A 287 31.04 16.42 -23.85
C SER A 287 31.76 17.70 -24.26
N ASN A 288 33.09 17.66 -24.46
CA ASN A 288 33.84 18.83 -24.91
C ASN A 288 33.36 19.31 -26.28
N ILE A 289 33.11 18.41 -27.24
CA ILE A 289 32.60 18.77 -28.56
C ILE A 289 31.24 19.48 -28.45
N LEU A 290 30.32 18.97 -27.62
CA LEU A 290 29.01 19.60 -27.40
C LEU A 290 29.14 21.00 -26.79
N VAL A 291 29.98 21.16 -25.77
CA VAL A 291 30.22 22.44 -25.11
C VAL A 291 30.81 23.47 -26.09
N ILE A 292 31.70 23.04 -26.99
CA ILE A 292 32.29 23.87 -28.04
C ILE A 292 31.23 24.29 -29.08
N LEU A 293 30.40 23.35 -29.55
CA LEU A 293 29.32 23.65 -30.51
C LEU A 293 28.33 24.67 -29.94
N ASN A 294 27.94 24.52 -28.67
CA ASN A 294 27.05 25.45 -27.99
C ASN A 294 27.69 26.83 -27.78
N PHE A 295 29.00 26.88 -27.53
CA PHE A 295 29.74 28.14 -27.46
C PHE A 295 29.69 28.90 -28.79
N PHE A 296 29.91 28.22 -29.92
CA PHE A 296 29.79 28.83 -31.25
C PHE A 296 28.36 29.28 -31.56
N GLU A 297 27.34 28.47 -31.26
CA GLU A 297 25.94 28.86 -31.46
C GLU A 297 25.58 30.13 -30.65
N SER A 298 26.13 30.25 -29.44
CA SER A 298 25.93 31.42 -28.58
C SER A 298 26.50 32.72 -29.17
N ILE A 299 27.64 32.65 -29.89
CA ILE A 299 28.24 33.80 -30.59
C ILE A 299 27.29 34.32 -31.70
N PHE A 300 26.61 33.42 -32.41
CA PHE A 300 25.77 33.78 -33.56
C PHE A 300 24.35 34.24 -33.17
N LEU A 301 23.73 33.59 -32.17
CA LEU A 301 22.33 33.86 -31.78
C LEU A 301 22.16 34.84 -30.59
N GLY A 302 23.24 35.22 -29.90
CA GLY A 302 23.16 36.19 -28.78
C GLY A 302 22.34 35.71 -27.57
N ARG A 303 22.38 34.41 -27.25
CA ARG A 303 21.59 33.80 -26.15
C ARG A 303 22.29 33.85 -24.78
N ALA A 304 21.52 33.63 -23.72
CA ALA A 304 21.86 33.90 -22.31
C ALA A 304 23.01 33.06 -21.71
N VAL A 305 23.89 33.75 -20.96
CA VAL A 305 25.08 33.28 -20.21
C VAL A 305 24.82 32.10 -19.26
N LEU A 306 23.63 32.02 -18.66
CA LEU A 306 23.29 30.95 -17.69
C LEU A 306 23.27 29.53 -18.30
N CYS A 307 23.15 29.40 -19.63
CA CYS A 307 23.11 28.08 -20.25
C CYS A 307 24.51 27.42 -20.31
N ILE A 308 25.57 28.20 -20.55
CA ILE A 308 26.93 27.67 -20.75
C ILE A 308 27.51 27.14 -19.42
N SER A 309 27.26 27.83 -18.30
CA SER A 309 27.73 27.42 -16.98
C SER A 309 27.16 26.06 -16.55
N MET A 310 25.90 25.77 -16.89
CA MET A 310 25.26 24.47 -16.63
C MET A 310 25.90 23.33 -17.44
N TRP A 311 26.33 23.58 -18.69
CA TRP A 311 26.97 22.56 -19.53
C TRP A 311 28.38 22.23 -19.04
N ILE A 312 29.11 23.24 -18.56
CA ILE A 312 30.42 23.03 -17.93
C ILE A 312 30.28 22.23 -16.64
N PHE A 313 29.22 22.47 -15.85
CA PHE A 313 28.93 21.66 -14.67
C PHE A 313 28.71 20.17 -15.03
N TYR A 314 27.98 19.87 -16.11
CA TYR A 314 27.83 18.49 -16.57
C TYR A 314 29.15 17.91 -17.10
N ALA A 315 29.89 18.67 -17.91
CA ALA A 315 31.20 18.26 -18.44
C ALA A 315 32.21 17.94 -17.32
N PHE A 316 32.18 18.71 -16.23
CA PHE A 316 33.01 18.49 -15.05
C PHE A 316 32.81 17.12 -14.42
N THR A 317 31.58 16.59 -14.41
CA THR A 317 31.31 15.24 -13.90
C THR A 317 31.98 14.15 -14.75
N PHE A 318 32.10 14.34 -16.07
CA PHE A 318 32.83 13.40 -16.94
C PHE A 318 34.34 13.51 -16.79
N TRP A 319 34.88 14.71 -16.59
CA TRP A 319 36.29 14.89 -16.27
C TRP A 319 36.67 14.21 -14.95
N LEU A 320 35.82 14.31 -13.92
CA LEU A 320 36.00 13.57 -12.66
C LEU A 320 35.97 12.05 -12.86
N LEU A 321 35.00 11.55 -13.64
CA LEU A 321 34.88 10.12 -13.95
C LEU A 321 36.12 9.59 -14.69
N LEU A 322 36.61 10.36 -15.68
CA LEU A 322 37.83 10.03 -16.42
C LEU A 322 39.06 10.03 -15.51
N ARG A 323 39.21 11.04 -14.64
CA ARG A 323 40.33 11.12 -13.69
C ARG A 323 40.36 9.92 -12.75
N GLN A 324 39.20 9.52 -12.23
CA GLN A 324 39.10 8.31 -11.41
C GLN A 324 39.46 7.05 -12.18
N HIS A 325 39.05 6.96 -13.45
CA HIS A 325 39.41 5.82 -14.31
C HIS A 325 40.92 5.73 -14.53
N MET A 326 41.56 6.87 -14.85
CA MET A 326 43.00 6.94 -15.07
C MET A 326 43.80 6.64 -13.79
N ILE A 327 43.40 7.20 -12.64
CA ILE A 327 44.03 6.90 -11.35
C ILE A 327 43.91 5.40 -11.03
N LYS A 328 42.72 4.81 -11.23
CA LYS A 328 42.51 3.38 -10.96
C LYS A 328 43.41 2.51 -11.83
N ARG A 329 43.50 2.81 -13.13
CA ARG A 329 44.34 2.09 -14.08
C ARG A 329 45.82 2.20 -13.73
N HIS A 330 46.31 3.39 -13.39
CA HIS A 330 47.69 3.57 -12.94
C HIS A 330 48.01 2.84 -11.63
N MET A 331 47.03 2.71 -10.73
CA MET A 331 47.19 1.92 -9.50
C MET A 331 47.19 0.42 -9.79
N GLU A 332 46.39 -0.06 -10.75
CA GLU A 332 46.38 -1.45 -11.21
C GLU A 332 47.72 -1.81 -11.90
N GLU A 333 48.21 -0.97 -12.81
CA GLU A 333 49.52 -1.13 -13.47
C GLU A 333 50.69 -1.07 -12.44
N LYS A 334 50.62 -0.17 -11.44
CA LYS A 334 51.61 -0.15 -10.33
C LYS A 334 51.53 -1.36 -9.40
N GLN A 335 50.35 -1.94 -9.21
CA GLN A 335 50.18 -3.13 -8.39
C GLN A 335 50.72 -4.37 -9.11
N GLU A 336 50.47 -4.50 -10.43
CA GLU A 336 50.98 -5.58 -11.27
C GLU A 336 52.53 -5.56 -11.38
N THR A 337 53.11 -4.37 -11.59
CA THR A 337 54.59 -4.19 -11.56
C THR A 337 55.20 -4.44 -10.18
N LEU A 338 54.47 -4.18 -9.09
CA LEU A 338 54.94 -4.50 -7.74
C LEU A 338 54.89 -6.01 -7.46
N THR A 339 53.88 -6.72 -7.98
CA THR A 339 53.76 -8.19 -7.83
C THR A 339 54.79 -8.98 -8.62
N GLU A 340 55.33 -8.46 -9.73
CA GLU A 340 56.48 -9.07 -10.42
C GLU A 340 57.79 -8.93 -9.65
N VAL A 341 57.92 -7.90 -8.80
CA VAL A 341 59.16 -7.61 -8.02
C VAL A 341 59.15 -8.25 -6.62
N THR A 342 57.99 -8.62 -6.06
CA THR A 342 57.86 -9.24 -4.72
C THR A 342 57.51 -10.74 -4.74
N VAL A 343 58.00 -11.51 -5.72
CA VAL A 343 57.82 -12.98 -5.74
C VAL A 343 58.67 -13.72 -4.68
N GLY A 344 59.62 -13.08 -4.02
CA GLY A 344 60.52 -13.75 -3.05
C GLY A 344 60.12 -13.73 -1.56
N ILE A 345 59.25 -12.81 -1.10
CA ILE A 345 59.11 -12.55 0.35
C ILE A 345 57.64 -12.58 0.84
N CYS A 346 56.64 -12.50 -0.04
CA CYS A 346 55.24 -12.39 0.38
C CYS A 346 54.52 -13.71 0.73
N ILE A 347 55.12 -14.89 0.49
CA ILE A 347 54.48 -16.18 0.82
C ILE A 347 54.46 -16.44 2.34
N ALA A 348 55.32 -15.78 3.14
CA ALA A 348 55.40 -15.99 4.59
C ALA A 348 54.46 -15.11 5.45
N LEU A 349 53.79 -14.10 4.89
CA LEU A 349 52.98 -13.12 5.65
C LEU A 349 51.46 -13.27 5.47
N ILE A 350 51.00 -14.24 4.67
CA ILE A 350 49.57 -14.42 4.33
C ILE A 350 48.77 -15.20 5.40
N THR A 351 49.42 -15.76 6.44
CA THR A 351 48.73 -16.43 7.56
C THR A 351 48.30 -15.50 8.71
N GLY A 352 48.06 -14.22 8.42
CA GLY A 352 47.51 -13.24 9.36
C GLY A 352 46.12 -12.76 8.92
N ARG A 353 45.08 -13.33 9.51
CA ARG A 353 43.67 -12.99 9.32
C ARG A 353 43.43 -11.50 9.58
N GLU A 354 43.00 -10.74 8.57
CA GLU A 354 42.48 -9.38 8.76
C GLU A 354 41.25 -9.43 9.68
N ILE A 355 41.32 -8.78 10.84
CA ILE A 355 40.21 -8.62 11.78
C ILE A 355 39.40 -7.40 11.33
N PRO A 356 38.14 -7.53 10.88
CA PRO A 356 37.34 -6.39 10.48
C PRO A 356 36.88 -5.59 11.70
N HIS A 357 36.97 -4.27 11.59
CA HIS A 357 36.50 -3.32 12.60
C HIS A 357 34.96 -3.37 12.74
N ASN A 358 34.50 -3.50 13.99
CA ASN A 358 33.12 -3.34 14.49
C ASN A 358 32.10 -4.41 14.03
N PRO A 359 31.94 -5.54 14.76
CA PRO A 359 30.96 -6.58 14.44
C PRO A 359 29.50 -6.07 14.39
N LEU A 360 29.20 -4.98 15.12
CA LEU A 360 27.88 -4.35 15.09
C LEU A 360 27.52 -3.76 13.72
N LEU A 361 28.49 -3.27 12.95
CA LEU A 361 28.24 -2.69 11.63
C LEU A 361 27.93 -3.77 10.59
N GLU A 362 28.58 -4.93 10.71
CA GLU A 362 28.31 -6.10 9.86
C GLU A 362 26.95 -6.74 10.16
N ILE A 363 26.61 -6.87 11.46
CA ILE A 363 25.27 -7.31 11.89
C ILE A 363 24.20 -6.33 11.41
N PHE A 364 24.42 -5.02 11.55
CA PHE A 364 23.48 -4.01 11.07
C PHE A 364 23.36 -4.01 9.54
N GLY A 365 24.47 -4.16 8.82
CA GLY A 365 24.49 -4.24 7.36
C GLY A 365 23.78 -5.48 6.82
N SER A 366 23.99 -6.65 7.43
CA SER A 366 23.29 -7.88 7.09
C SER A 366 21.80 -7.81 7.41
N LEU A 367 21.41 -7.17 8.53
CA LEU A 367 20.01 -6.92 8.89
C LEU A 367 19.30 -6.04 7.85
N ILE A 368 19.91 -4.90 7.49
CA ILE A 368 19.36 -4.00 6.46
C ILE A 368 19.25 -4.72 5.12
N LYS A 369 20.30 -5.44 4.70
CA LYS A 369 20.27 -6.22 3.46
C LYS A 369 19.13 -7.24 3.50
N GLY A 370 18.96 -7.97 4.60
CA GLY A 370 17.87 -8.93 4.78
C GLY A 370 16.49 -8.28 4.72
N MET A 371 16.31 -7.11 5.33
CA MET A 371 15.05 -6.35 5.25
C MET A 371 14.75 -5.85 3.84
N LEU A 372 15.75 -5.29 3.15
CA LEU A 372 15.60 -4.80 1.77
C LEU A 372 15.25 -5.94 0.82
N VAL A 373 15.97 -7.06 0.86
CA VAL A 373 15.67 -8.23 0.02
C VAL A 373 14.22 -8.70 0.24
N LYS A 374 13.73 -8.70 1.48
CA LYS A 374 12.38 -9.16 1.82
C LYS A 374 11.26 -8.21 1.36
N TYR A 375 11.46 -6.90 1.46
CA TYR A 375 10.38 -5.92 1.28
C TYR A 375 10.48 -5.04 0.02
N TRP A 376 11.62 -5.04 -0.70
CA TRP A 376 11.80 -4.16 -1.87
C TRP A 376 10.83 -4.43 -3.02
N ILE A 377 10.37 -5.67 -3.18
CA ILE A 377 9.35 -6.01 -4.18
C ILE A 377 8.03 -5.25 -3.97
N TYR A 378 7.63 -5.00 -2.72
CA TYR A 378 6.42 -4.22 -2.41
C TYR A 378 6.61 -2.74 -2.74
N PHE A 379 7.82 -2.20 -2.51
CA PHE A 379 8.16 -0.84 -2.94
C PHE A 379 8.07 -0.69 -4.47
N CYS A 380 8.61 -1.67 -5.21
CA CYS A 380 8.49 -1.69 -6.68
C CYS A 380 7.02 -1.79 -7.13
N ALA A 381 6.22 -2.64 -6.48
CA ALA A 381 4.78 -2.76 -6.75
C ALA A 381 4.05 -1.42 -6.52
N ALA A 382 4.35 -0.70 -5.44
CA ALA A 382 3.76 0.61 -5.18
C ALA A 382 4.13 1.64 -6.27
N MET A 383 5.38 1.61 -6.76
CA MET A 383 5.80 2.50 -7.84
C MET A 383 5.05 2.25 -9.17
N PHE A 384 4.66 1.01 -9.49
CA PHE A 384 3.80 0.74 -10.66
C PHE A 384 2.47 1.51 -10.58
N PHE A 385 1.83 1.55 -9.40
CA PHE A 385 0.60 2.31 -9.19
C PHE A 385 0.82 3.81 -9.36
N ILE A 386 1.88 4.35 -8.74
CA ILE A 386 2.19 5.78 -8.80
C ILE A 386 2.45 6.22 -10.24
N VAL A 387 3.25 5.47 -11.01
CA VAL A 387 3.57 5.80 -12.42
C VAL A 387 2.32 5.76 -13.30
N SER A 388 1.44 4.80 -13.05
CA SER A 388 0.32 4.53 -13.97
C SER A 388 -0.91 5.41 -13.70
N PHE A 389 -1.16 5.77 -12.43
CA PHE A 389 -2.33 6.59 -12.05
C PHE A 389 -2.02 8.09 -11.94
N ASN A 390 -0.76 8.52 -12.05
CA ASN A 390 -0.42 9.94 -11.98
C ASN A 390 -0.75 10.68 -13.30
N GLY A 391 -1.58 11.72 -13.22
CA GLY A 391 -1.95 12.59 -14.34
C GLY A 391 -2.96 11.95 -15.30
N LYS A 392 -2.94 12.37 -16.58
CA LYS A 392 -3.82 11.83 -17.64
C LYS A 392 -3.51 10.34 -17.90
N VAL A 393 -4.56 9.54 -18.16
CA VAL A 393 -4.43 8.14 -18.58
C VAL A 393 -4.04 8.09 -20.05
N VAL A 394 -3.02 7.31 -20.36
CA VAL A 394 -2.42 7.17 -21.70
C VAL A 394 -2.06 5.71 -21.94
N VAL A 395 -1.97 5.28 -23.19
CA VAL A 395 -1.79 3.87 -23.57
C VAL A 395 -0.55 3.24 -22.93
N TYR A 396 0.59 3.94 -22.91
CA TYR A 396 1.80 3.36 -22.32
C TYR A 396 1.67 3.12 -20.80
N LYS A 397 0.83 3.91 -20.09
CA LYS A 397 0.50 3.70 -18.67
C LYS A 397 -0.44 2.51 -18.48
N ILE A 398 -1.39 2.32 -19.39
CA ILE A 398 -2.26 1.14 -19.40
C ILE A 398 -1.41 -0.12 -19.54
N LEU A 399 -0.43 -0.12 -20.45
CA LEU A 399 0.49 -1.25 -20.64
C LEU A 399 1.33 -1.56 -19.39
N TYR A 400 1.78 -0.55 -18.62
CA TYR A 400 2.45 -0.79 -17.33
C TYR A 400 1.54 -1.52 -16.34
N ILE A 401 0.28 -1.09 -16.22
CA ILE A 401 -0.71 -1.78 -15.38
C ILE A 401 -0.98 -3.18 -15.91
N MET A 402 -1.10 -3.38 -17.23
CA MET A 402 -1.31 -4.73 -17.80
C MET A 402 -0.17 -5.69 -17.43
N LEU A 403 1.09 -5.24 -17.52
CA LEU A 403 2.25 -6.04 -17.11
C LEU A 403 2.20 -6.36 -15.61
N PHE A 404 1.89 -5.37 -14.77
CA PHE A 404 1.75 -5.56 -13.33
C PHE A 404 0.62 -6.55 -12.97
N LEU A 405 -0.57 -6.36 -13.56
CA LEU A 405 -1.73 -7.23 -13.37
C LEU A 405 -1.49 -8.65 -13.86
N PHE A 406 -0.75 -8.82 -14.96
CA PHE A 406 -0.31 -10.13 -15.43
C PHE A 406 0.61 -10.82 -14.40
N CYS A 407 1.58 -10.10 -13.84
CA CYS A 407 2.46 -10.62 -12.80
C CYS A 407 1.68 -11.05 -11.55
N VAL A 408 0.72 -10.23 -11.11
CA VAL A 408 -0.16 -10.53 -9.96
C VAL A 408 -1.07 -11.74 -10.25
N ALA A 409 -1.69 -11.80 -11.43
CA ALA A 409 -2.55 -12.91 -11.80
C ALA A 409 -1.74 -14.23 -11.86
N LEU A 410 -0.53 -14.19 -12.41
CA LEU A 410 0.35 -15.37 -12.46
C LEU A 410 0.77 -15.82 -11.05
N TYR A 411 1.07 -14.88 -10.15
CA TYR A 411 1.39 -15.16 -8.73
C TYR A 411 0.29 -15.99 -8.06
N GLN A 412 -0.98 -15.65 -8.31
CA GLN A 412 -2.12 -16.34 -7.71
C GLN A 412 -2.54 -17.63 -8.43
N VAL A 413 -2.50 -17.65 -9.75
CA VAL A 413 -2.92 -18.83 -10.53
C VAL A 413 -1.90 -19.95 -10.35
N HIS A 414 -0.60 -19.63 -10.47
CA HIS A 414 0.48 -20.61 -10.43
C HIS A 414 1.80 -20.04 -9.87
N TYR A 415 1.96 -20.14 -8.55
CA TYR A 415 3.11 -19.62 -7.80
C TYR A 415 4.47 -20.12 -8.30
N GLU A 416 4.61 -21.41 -8.66
CA GLU A 416 5.90 -21.95 -9.13
C GLU A 416 6.35 -21.36 -10.47
N TRP A 417 5.42 -21.18 -11.41
CA TRP A 417 5.69 -20.53 -12.69
C TRP A 417 6.03 -19.05 -12.50
N TRP A 418 5.33 -18.38 -11.60
CA TRP A 418 5.64 -17.00 -11.23
C TRP A 418 7.08 -16.85 -10.74
N ARG A 419 7.57 -17.75 -9.85
CA ARG A 419 8.97 -17.74 -9.39
C ARG A 419 9.98 -17.88 -10.52
N ARG A 420 9.74 -18.78 -11.49
CA ARG A 420 10.63 -19.00 -12.64
C ARG A 420 10.64 -17.81 -13.60
N ILE A 421 9.49 -17.16 -13.79
CA ILE A 421 9.32 -16.06 -14.74
C ILE A 421 9.74 -14.69 -14.15
N LEU A 422 9.76 -14.54 -12.82
CA LEU A 422 9.95 -13.24 -12.16
C LEU A 422 11.21 -12.47 -12.63
N LYS A 423 12.32 -13.16 -12.89
CA LYS A 423 13.54 -12.51 -13.43
C LYS A 423 13.33 -11.94 -14.84
N TYR A 424 12.64 -12.69 -15.69
CA TYR A 424 12.28 -12.26 -17.05
C TYR A 424 11.21 -11.15 -17.04
N PHE A 425 10.30 -11.16 -16.07
CA PHE A 425 9.33 -10.08 -15.86
C PHE A 425 10.04 -8.76 -15.59
N TRP A 426 10.97 -8.71 -14.64
CA TRP A 426 11.73 -7.49 -14.35
C TRP A 426 12.56 -7.01 -15.55
N LEU A 427 13.18 -7.94 -16.30
CA LEU A 427 13.88 -7.61 -17.53
C LEU A 427 12.94 -6.97 -18.58
N THR A 428 11.74 -7.52 -18.74
CA THR A 428 10.72 -7.00 -19.67
C THR A 428 10.26 -5.61 -19.26
N VAL A 429 10.00 -5.37 -17.97
CA VAL A 429 9.58 -4.07 -17.43
C VAL A 429 10.67 -3.02 -17.63
N VAL A 430 11.93 -3.35 -17.35
CA VAL A 430 13.06 -2.44 -17.57
C VAL A 430 13.19 -2.11 -19.06
N SER A 431 13.14 -3.12 -19.93
CA SER A 431 13.23 -2.94 -21.39
C SER A 431 12.09 -2.06 -21.93
N TYR A 432 10.86 -2.34 -21.51
CA TYR A 432 9.68 -1.55 -21.87
C TYR A 432 9.79 -0.10 -21.38
N SER A 433 10.28 0.11 -20.15
CA SER A 433 10.44 1.45 -19.60
C SER A 433 11.46 2.29 -20.35
N MET A 434 12.55 1.66 -20.84
CA MET A 434 13.52 2.32 -21.71
C MET A 434 12.90 2.72 -23.04
N VAL A 435 12.11 1.85 -23.67
CA VAL A 435 11.41 2.17 -24.93
C VAL A 435 10.44 3.34 -24.75
N VAL A 436 9.68 3.35 -23.66
CA VAL A 436 8.76 4.48 -23.36
C VAL A 436 9.54 5.78 -23.17
N LEU A 437 10.64 5.76 -22.43
CA LEU A 437 11.48 6.95 -22.23
C LEU A 437 12.03 7.47 -23.56
N ILE A 438 12.52 6.58 -24.41
CA ILE A 438 13.04 6.92 -25.74
C ILE A 438 11.92 7.48 -26.63
N ALA A 439 10.73 6.87 -26.64
CA ALA A 439 9.61 7.31 -27.47
C ALA A 439 9.09 8.69 -27.06
N VAL A 440 8.89 8.93 -25.74
CA VAL A 440 8.43 10.23 -25.21
C VAL A 440 9.45 11.33 -25.50
N TYR A 441 10.75 11.02 -25.40
CA TYR A 441 11.81 11.97 -25.73
C TYR A 441 11.91 12.22 -27.23
N ALA A 442 11.90 11.18 -28.07
CA ALA A 442 12.00 11.29 -29.51
C ALA A 442 10.82 12.10 -30.11
N TYR A 443 9.63 11.97 -29.52
CA TYR A 443 8.46 12.73 -29.98
C TYR A 443 8.57 14.25 -29.84
N GLN A 444 9.50 14.74 -29.00
CA GLN A 444 9.75 16.18 -28.86
C GLN A 444 10.36 16.80 -30.13
N PHE A 445 10.87 15.99 -31.07
CA PHE A 445 11.34 16.47 -32.36
C PHE A 445 10.20 16.61 -33.37
N LYS A 446 10.01 17.81 -33.92
CA LYS A 446 8.98 18.10 -34.94
C LYS A 446 9.06 17.16 -36.15
N THR A 447 10.26 16.76 -36.56
CA THR A 447 10.50 15.81 -37.66
C THR A 447 9.85 14.45 -37.39
N ILE A 448 9.99 13.94 -36.15
CA ILE A 448 9.46 12.63 -35.76
C ILE A 448 7.94 12.69 -35.57
N SER A 449 7.43 13.77 -34.97
CA SER A 449 5.99 13.99 -34.84
C SER A 449 5.30 13.99 -36.21
N GLY A 450 5.84 14.73 -37.19
CA GLY A 450 5.31 14.73 -38.57
C GLY A 450 5.44 13.38 -39.28
N PHE A 451 6.56 12.68 -39.09
CA PHE A 451 6.75 11.33 -39.63
C PHE A 451 5.74 10.31 -39.08
N LEU A 452 5.48 10.35 -37.77
CA LEU A 452 4.51 9.45 -37.11
C LEU A 452 3.08 9.73 -37.56
N LEU A 453 2.70 11.00 -37.72
CA LEU A 453 1.39 11.40 -38.27
C LEU A 453 1.19 10.83 -39.68
N LEU A 454 2.19 10.93 -40.54
CA LEU A 454 2.11 10.47 -41.93
C LEU A 454 2.15 8.93 -42.06
N THR A 455 2.92 8.25 -41.20
CA THR A 455 3.11 6.79 -41.28
C THR A 455 2.00 6.00 -40.57
N LEU A 456 1.53 6.48 -39.41
CA LEU A 456 0.50 5.77 -38.63
C LEU A 456 -0.94 6.12 -39.06
N GLY A 457 -1.13 7.23 -39.79
CA GLY A 457 -2.46 7.70 -40.20
C GLY A 457 -3.40 8.04 -39.03
N LEU A 458 -2.87 8.20 -37.83
CA LEU A 458 -3.64 8.56 -36.63
C LEU A 458 -3.82 10.08 -36.54
N SER A 459 -4.97 10.54 -36.03
CA SER A 459 -5.18 11.95 -35.71
C SER A 459 -4.27 12.41 -34.56
N GLU A 460 -3.99 13.71 -34.50
CA GLU A 460 -3.19 14.31 -33.41
C GLU A 460 -3.77 13.98 -32.01
N GLU A 461 -5.10 13.89 -31.89
CA GLU A 461 -5.78 13.43 -30.68
C GLU A 461 -5.45 11.96 -30.32
N GLY A 462 -5.37 11.07 -31.31
CA GLY A 462 -5.00 9.66 -31.09
C GLY A 462 -3.55 9.48 -30.67
N LEU A 463 -2.64 10.33 -31.17
CA LEU A 463 -1.25 10.38 -30.71
C LEU A 463 -1.14 10.93 -29.27
N ASN A 464 -1.96 11.91 -28.91
CA ASN A 464 -2.04 12.42 -27.53
C ASN A 464 -2.52 11.32 -26.57
N ASP A 465 -3.49 10.49 -26.96
CA ASP A 465 -3.96 9.35 -26.16
C ASP A 465 -2.91 8.22 -26.02
N LEU A 466 -2.04 8.04 -27.03
CA LEU A 466 -0.86 7.18 -26.90
C LEU A 466 0.10 7.69 -25.82
N GLY A 467 -0.02 8.98 -25.46
CA GLY A 467 0.84 9.70 -24.52
C GLY A 467 2.03 10.39 -25.19
N LEU A 468 1.96 10.57 -26.51
CA LEU A 468 2.94 11.32 -27.29
C LEU A 468 2.42 12.75 -27.47
N GLU A 469 2.87 13.65 -26.60
CA GLU A 469 2.54 15.07 -26.59
C GLU A 469 3.84 15.89 -26.56
N GLN A 470 3.83 17.07 -27.17
CA GLN A 470 4.96 18.00 -27.11
C GLN A 470 4.89 18.78 -25.80
N TYR A 471 5.97 18.76 -25.03
CA TYR A 471 6.04 19.39 -23.71
C TYR A 471 7.05 20.53 -23.71
N ASP A 472 6.77 21.55 -22.90
CA ASP A 472 7.78 22.55 -22.53
C ASP A 472 8.89 21.90 -21.71
N THR A 473 10.11 22.45 -21.75
CA THR A 473 11.31 21.85 -21.12
C THR A 473 11.14 21.54 -19.63
N VAL A 474 10.42 22.39 -18.89
CA VAL A 474 10.14 22.22 -17.45
C VAL A 474 9.11 21.11 -17.22
N GLU A 475 8.05 21.06 -18.03
CA GLU A 475 7.04 20.01 -17.92
C GLU A 475 7.61 18.65 -18.35
N LEU A 476 8.41 18.61 -19.42
CA LEU A 476 9.11 17.42 -19.89
C LEU A 476 10.00 16.82 -18.79
N PHE A 477 10.74 17.66 -18.07
CA PHE A 477 11.56 17.22 -16.95
C PHE A 477 10.72 16.56 -15.85
N ALA A 478 9.60 17.18 -15.46
CA ALA A 478 8.69 16.62 -14.47
C ALA A 478 8.05 15.29 -14.92
N LYS A 479 7.69 15.17 -16.20
CA LYS A 479 7.08 13.95 -16.79
C LYS A 479 8.08 12.81 -16.92
N ILE A 480 9.36 13.08 -17.17
CA ILE A 480 10.42 12.07 -17.32
C ILE A 480 10.95 11.58 -15.96
N LEU A 481 10.94 12.41 -14.93
CA LEU A 481 11.48 12.07 -13.62
C LEU A 481 10.79 10.84 -13.00
N LEU A 482 9.47 10.78 -13.08
CA LEU A 482 8.70 9.70 -12.46
C LEU A 482 8.96 8.32 -13.12
N PRO A 483 8.88 8.14 -14.45
CA PRO A 483 9.31 6.90 -15.11
C PRO A 483 10.80 6.57 -14.87
N SER A 484 11.67 7.57 -14.77
CA SER A 484 13.12 7.35 -14.53
C SER A 484 13.41 6.82 -13.12
N THR A 485 12.72 7.35 -12.10
CA THR A 485 12.83 6.82 -10.72
C THR A 485 12.27 5.41 -10.60
N PHE A 486 11.16 5.12 -11.30
CA PHE A 486 10.60 3.78 -11.39
C PHE A 486 11.54 2.79 -12.08
N LEU A 487 12.13 3.19 -13.21
CA LEU A 487 13.14 2.42 -13.92
C LEU A 487 14.32 2.07 -13.00
N LEU A 488 14.84 3.06 -12.25
CA LEU A 488 15.92 2.84 -11.28
C LEU A 488 15.53 1.82 -10.21
N ALA A 489 14.34 1.92 -9.63
CA ALA A 489 13.85 0.97 -8.63
C ALA A 489 13.78 -0.46 -9.18
N CYS A 490 13.33 -0.62 -10.44
CA CYS A 490 13.25 -1.92 -11.12
C CYS A 490 14.63 -2.51 -11.43
N ILE A 491 15.59 -1.67 -11.84
CA ILE A 491 16.98 -2.10 -12.07
C ILE A 491 17.62 -2.58 -10.76
N LEU A 492 17.39 -1.86 -9.65
CA LEU A 492 17.87 -2.27 -8.34
C LEU A 492 17.28 -3.63 -7.91
N GLN A 493 15.96 -3.82 -8.12
CA GLN A 493 15.30 -5.09 -7.87
C GLN A 493 15.90 -6.22 -8.71
N LEU A 494 16.11 -5.99 -10.01
CA LEU A 494 16.62 -7.00 -10.95
C LEU A 494 18.05 -7.45 -10.59
N HIS A 495 18.97 -6.52 -10.32
CA HIS A 495 20.39 -6.87 -10.16
C HIS A 495 20.83 -7.23 -8.74
N TYR A 496 20.21 -6.62 -7.71
CA TYR A 496 20.69 -6.79 -6.32
C TYR A 496 19.81 -7.71 -5.49
N PHE A 497 18.48 -7.62 -5.64
CA PHE A 497 17.56 -8.28 -4.72
C PHE A 497 16.91 -9.54 -5.29
N SER A 498 16.77 -9.67 -6.62
CA SER A 498 16.00 -10.75 -7.26
C SER A 498 16.48 -12.17 -6.89
N GLU A 499 17.79 -12.44 -6.98
CA GLU A 499 18.34 -13.77 -6.70
C GLU A 499 18.27 -14.12 -5.21
N ASP A 500 18.63 -13.18 -4.34
CA ASP A 500 18.55 -13.37 -2.88
C ASP A 500 17.09 -13.53 -2.42
N PHE A 501 16.15 -12.79 -3.02
CA PHE A 501 14.72 -12.92 -2.76
C PHE A 501 14.18 -14.29 -3.20
N LEU A 502 14.52 -14.76 -4.40
CA LEU A 502 14.07 -16.05 -4.91
C LEU A 502 14.57 -17.25 -4.07
N LYS A 503 15.74 -17.09 -3.40
CA LYS A 503 16.27 -18.07 -2.43
C LYS A 503 15.47 -18.08 -1.12
N ILE A 504 15.08 -16.92 -0.60
CA ILE A 504 14.32 -16.82 0.66
C ILE A 504 12.96 -17.51 0.57
N ILE A 505 12.32 -17.49 -0.60
CA ILE A 505 10.97 -18.06 -0.78
C ILE A 505 10.98 -19.47 -1.37
N ASP A 506 12.14 -20.13 -1.39
CA ASP A 506 12.27 -21.49 -1.88
C ASP A 506 11.93 -22.51 -0.80
N LEU A 507 10.96 -23.40 -1.05
CA LEU A 507 10.58 -24.44 -0.08
C LEU A 507 11.63 -25.56 0.03
N SER A 508 12.43 -25.80 -1.01
CA SER A 508 13.44 -26.87 -1.02
C SER A 508 14.68 -26.59 -0.19
N ASN A 509 15.00 -25.31 0.07
CA ASN A 509 16.24 -24.89 0.71
C ASN A 509 16.08 -24.46 2.17
N ILE A 510 15.00 -24.89 2.84
CA ILE A 510 14.70 -24.43 4.21
C ILE A 510 15.65 -25.11 5.21
N PRO A 511 16.46 -24.35 5.98
CA PRO A 511 17.18 -24.91 7.12
C PRO A 511 16.14 -25.32 8.16
N ILE A 512 15.97 -26.64 8.33
CA ILE A 512 15.10 -27.22 9.34
C ILE A 512 15.57 -26.70 10.70
N LYS A 513 14.69 -25.95 11.38
CA LYS A 513 14.96 -25.50 12.73
C LYS A 513 14.75 -26.70 13.65
N HIS A 514 15.81 -27.48 13.90
CA HIS A 514 15.76 -28.52 14.91
C HIS A 514 15.51 -27.87 16.27
N GLU A 515 14.30 -28.04 16.82
CA GLU A 515 14.09 -27.90 18.26
C GLU A 515 14.94 -28.96 18.94
N CYS A 516 16.05 -28.54 19.55
CA CYS A 516 16.76 -29.39 20.49
C CYS A 516 15.83 -29.62 21.70
N THR A 517 15.10 -30.72 21.67
CA THR A 517 14.42 -31.26 22.85
C THR A 517 15.51 -31.77 23.80
N SER A 518 15.91 -30.94 24.76
CA SER A 518 16.65 -31.44 25.93
C SER A 518 16.31 -30.61 27.16
N GLY A 519 15.19 -30.97 27.78
CA GLY A 519 14.94 -30.63 29.17
C GLY A 519 15.68 -31.63 30.07
N ARG A 520 16.94 -31.32 30.43
CA ARG A 520 17.57 -31.53 31.76
C ARG A 520 19.10 -31.38 31.67
N TYR A 521 19.63 -30.54 32.57
CA TYR A 521 21.05 -30.31 32.90
C TYR A 521 21.93 -29.70 31.79
N VAL A 522 22.29 -28.42 31.92
CA VAL A 522 23.67 -27.96 32.24
C VAL A 522 23.58 -26.50 32.69
N ASN A 523 23.70 -26.27 34.00
CA ASN A 523 24.28 -25.04 34.53
C ASN A 523 25.80 -25.15 34.34
N ARG A 524 26.38 -24.37 33.41
CA ARG A 524 27.76 -23.82 33.46
C ARG A 524 28.06 -23.08 32.17
N PRO A 525 28.36 -21.77 32.27
CA PRO A 525 29.57 -21.27 31.65
C PRO A 525 30.35 -20.45 32.69
N ALA A 526 31.19 -21.13 33.46
CA ALA A 526 32.24 -20.53 34.28
C ALA A 526 33.43 -21.51 34.26
N HIS A 527 34.14 -21.57 33.13
CA HIS A 527 35.40 -22.34 33.02
C HIS A 527 36.20 -22.00 31.75
N TRP A 528 36.59 -20.74 31.53
CA TRP A 528 37.62 -20.40 30.53
C TRP A 528 38.52 -19.21 30.93
N LEU A 529 38.66 -18.87 32.22
CA LEU A 529 39.56 -17.78 32.65
C LEU A 529 40.42 -18.06 33.90
N GLU A 530 40.66 -19.32 34.27
CA GLU A 530 41.65 -19.65 35.32
C GLU A 530 42.54 -20.81 34.88
N ALA A 531 43.61 -20.46 34.17
CA ALA A 531 44.84 -21.24 34.11
C ALA A 531 45.93 -20.31 33.57
N ASN A 532 46.53 -19.52 34.45
CA ASN A 532 47.96 -19.17 34.47
C ASN A 532 48.21 -18.05 35.50
N GLU A 533 48.26 -18.42 36.78
CA GLU A 533 49.15 -17.73 37.73
C GLU A 533 49.85 -18.80 38.57
N LEU A 534 51.16 -18.97 38.33
CA LEU A 534 52.07 -19.53 39.32
C LEU A 534 53.48 -18.97 39.11
N HIS A 535 53.94 -18.26 40.13
CA HIS A 535 55.31 -17.83 40.49
C HIS A 535 55.84 -16.46 40.03
N GLY A 536 56.07 -15.61 41.04
CA GLY A 536 57.35 -14.89 41.18
C GLY A 536 57.24 -13.45 41.71
N GLU A 537 57.40 -13.28 43.02
CA GLU A 537 57.48 -12.00 43.75
C GLU A 537 58.56 -11.03 43.23
N ASN A 538 58.28 -9.72 43.26
CA ASN A 538 58.97 -8.79 44.15
C ASN A 538 58.37 -7.37 44.17
N GLN A 539 58.35 -6.81 45.38
CA GLN A 539 57.87 -5.50 45.80
C GLN A 539 58.67 -4.34 45.19
N THR A 540 58.04 -3.21 44.87
CA THR A 540 58.11 -1.96 45.66
C THR A 540 57.52 -0.73 44.94
N THR A 541 56.83 0.10 45.75
CA THR A 541 56.62 1.56 45.66
C THR A 541 55.51 2.20 44.80
N SER A 542 54.50 2.67 45.55
CA SER A 542 53.85 4.00 45.57
C SER A 542 52.98 4.49 44.40
N ASP A 543 51.71 4.66 44.76
CA ASP A 543 50.78 5.74 44.40
C ASP A 543 50.35 5.93 42.93
N LYS A 544 49.15 5.44 42.61
CA LYS A 544 47.91 6.26 42.62
C LYS A 544 46.70 5.41 42.28
N THR A 545 45.71 5.49 43.15
CA THR A 545 44.36 4.96 42.99
C THR A 545 43.66 5.64 41.81
N GLU A 546 43.44 4.93 40.71
CA GLU A 546 42.37 5.24 39.75
C GLU A 546 41.30 4.16 39.81
N ASN A 547 40.21 4.49 40.51
CA ASN A 547 38.96 3.75 40.48
C ASN A 547 38.36 3.81 39.07
N THR A 548 38.55 2.78 38.25
CA THR A 548 37.74 2.60 37.03
C THR A 548 36.38 2.05 37.43
N THR A 549 35.41 2.93 37.65
CA THR A 549 33.99 2.55 37.85
C THR A 549 33.49 1.74 36.65
N PRO A 550 32.84 0.57 36.84
CA PRO A 550 32.22 -0.13 35.72
C PRO A 550 31.14 0.77 35.13
N ASN A 551 31.25 1.08 33.84
CA ASN A 551 30.39 2.04 33.15
C ASN A 551 28.90 1.73 33.35
N LYS A 552 28.18 2.60 34.09
CA LYS A 552 26.71 2.60 34.23
C LYS A 552 25.98 2.42 32.89
N TRP A 553 26.59 2.88 31.79
CA TRP A 553 26.09 2.75 30.43
C TRP A 553 25.98 1.30 29.95
N ASN A 554 26.91 0.42 30.32
CA ASN A 554 26.85 -0.99 29.91
C ASN A 554 25.66 -1.70 30.58
N LEU A 555 25.38 -1.39 31.86
CA LEU A 555 24.21 -1.93 32.56
C LEU A 555 22.87 -1.41 31.98
N VAL A 556 22.84 -0.15 31.53
CA VAL A 556 21.66 0.41 30.84
C VAL A 556 21.48 -0.28 29.49
N ILE A 557 22.55 -0.50 28.73
CA ILE A 557 22.52 -1.22 27.45
C ILE A 557 22.05 -2.67 27.65
N ASP A 558 22.52 -3.38 28.67
CA ASP A 558 22.09 -4.76 28.96
C ASP A 558 20.62 -4.85 29.39
N LYS A 559 20.13 -3.88 30.18
CA LYS A 559 18.70 -3.77 30.50
C LYS A 559 17.86 -3.41 29.28
N LEU A 560 18.35 -2.52 28.41
CA LEU A 560 17.64 -2.14 27.19
C LEU A 560 17.61 -3.30 26.17
N ALA A 561 18.69 -4.07 26.09
CA ALA A 561 18.81 -5.25 25.23
C ALA A 561 17.92 -6.40 25.70
N SER A 562 17.87 -6.69 27.01
CA SER A 562 16.95 -7.70 27.56
C SER A 562 15.49 -7.30 27.38
N LEU A 563 15.15 -6.02 27.56
CA LEU A 563 13.81 -5.50 27.31
C LEU A 563 13.47 -5.53 25.81
N LEU A 564 14.42 -5.22 24.93
CA LEU A 564 14.28 -5.35 23.49
C LEU A 564 14.04 -6.81 23.07
N LEU A 565 14.75 -7.77 23.67
CA LEU A 565 14.56 -9.21 23.40
C LEU A 565 13.18 -9.69 23.85
N GLN A 566 12.72 -9.28 25.04
CA GLN A 566 11.36 -9.58 25.52
C GLN A 566 10.29 -8.96 24.61
N LEU A 567 10.50 -7.71 24.16
CA LEU A 567 9.62 -7.07 23.18
C LEU A 567 9.62 -7.82 21.85
N LEU A 568 10.79 -8.26 21.35
CA LEU A 568 10.92 -9.00 20.11
C LEU A 568 10.24 -10.37 20.18
N GLU A 569 10.35 -11.06 21.32
CA GLU A 569 9.69 -12.34 21.57
C GLU A 569 8.16 -12.17 21.63
N ASN A 570 7.67 -11.16 22.35
CA ASN A 570 6.24 -10.84 22.38
C ASN A 570 5.72 -10.41 21.00
N PHE A 571 6.51 -9.64 20.25
CA PHE A 571 6.20 -9.27 18.87
C PHE A 571 6.13 -10.52 17.97
N HIS A 572 7.04 -11.48 18.15
CA HIS A 572 7.01 -12.73 17.40
C HIS A 572 5.77 -13.57 17.74
N LYS A 573 5.44 -13.72 19.04
CA LYS A 573 4.22 -14.44 19.48
C LYS A 573 2.95 -13.79 18.94
N THR A 574 2.86 -12.46 19.01
CA THR A 574 1.71 -11.70 18.47
C THR A 574 1.64 -11.78 16.95
N GLN A 575 2.78 -11.77 16.24
CA GLN A 575 2.84 -11.95 14.79
C GLN A 575 2.32 -13.34 14.38
N VAL A 576 2.76 -14.42 15.05
CA VAL A 576 2.29 -15.79 14.78
C VAL A 576 0.78 -15.90 15.02
N LEU A 577 0.28 -15.32 16.13
CA LEU A 577 -1.14 -15.28 16.43
C LEU A 577 -1.94 -14.50 15.36
N ALA A 578 -1.42 -13.34 14.93
CA ALA A 578 -2.07 -12.52 13.91
C ALA A 578 -2.18 -13.26 12.57
N TRP A 579 -1.10 -13.94 12.13
CA TRP A 579 -1.13 -14.77 10.93
C TRP A 579 -2.10 -15.94 11.06
N ARG A 580 -2.22 -16.55 12.24
CA ARG A 580 -3.17 -17.64 12.48
C ARG A 580 -4.62 -17.16 12.41
N ILE A 581 -4.93 -16.01 13.02
CA ILE A 581 -6.26 -15.40 12.92
C ILE A 581 -6.58 -15.06 11.46
N LEU A 582 -5.61 -14.49 10.75
CA LEU A 582 -5.79 -14.13 9.35
C LEU A 582 -6.06 -15.37 8.49
N GLU A 583 -5.31 -16.46 8.66
CA GLU A 583 -5.54 -17.73 7.95
C GLU A 583 -6.99 -18.24 8.10
N LEU A 584 -7.56 -18.17 9.31
CA LEU A 584 -8.91 -18.68 9.59
C LEU A 584 -10.02 -17.77 9.06
N HIS A 585 -9.79 -16.46 8.99
CA HIS A 585 -10.81 -15.47 8.66
C HIS A 585 -10.66 -14.82 7.28
N ILE A 586 -9.55 -15.03 6.57
CA ILE A 586 -9.26 -14.34 5.30
C ILE A 586 -10.34 -14.58 4.24
N LEU A 587 -10.82 -15.81 4.08
CA LEU A 587 -11.89 -16.11 3.12
C LEU A 587 -13.18 -15.33 3.42
N LYS A 588 -13.51 -15.15 4.71
CA LYS A 588 -14.71 -14.40 5.15
C LYS A 588 -14.53 -12.92 4.82
N ILE A 589 -13.33 -12.37 5.07
CA ILE A 589 -12.99 -10.98 4.77
C ILE A 589 -13.07 -10.72 3.26
N VAL A 590 -12.43 -11.57 2.45
CA VAL A 590 -12.39 -11.43 0.98
C VAL A 590 -13.80 -11.53 0.39
N SER A 591 -14.56 -12.58 0.73
CA SER A 591 -15.93 -12.75 0.22
C SER A 591 -16.84 -11.57 0.60
N THR A 592 -16.75 -11.07 1.84
CA THR A 592 -17.56 -9.92 2.29
C THR A 592 -17.21 -8.66 1.50
N TRP A 593 -15.93 -8.34 1.36
CA TRP A 593 -15.50 -7.15 0.62
C TRP A 593 -15.83 -7.21 -0.87
N VAL A 594 -15.63 -8.37 -1.51
CA VAL A 594 -16.00 -8.55 -2.92
C VAL A 594 -17.50 -8.31 -3.11
N ILE A 595 -18.35 -8.91 -2.28
CA ILE A 595 -19.81 -8.71 -2.37
C ILE A 595 -20.19 -7.26 -2.09
N CYS A 596 -19.65 -6.63 -1.04
CA CYS A 596 -19.88 -5.21 -0.76
C CYS A 596 -19.55 -4.32 -1.97
N ILE A 597 -18.41 -4.56 -2.63
CA ILE A 597 -17.99 -3.79 -3.80
C ILE A 597 -18.94 -4.03 -4.99
N THR A 598 -19.33 -5.27 -5.26
CA THR A 598 -20.28 -5.57 -6.34
C THR A 598 -21.69 -5.00 -6.11
N LEU A 599 -22.06 -4.72 -4.85
CA LEU A 599 -23.35 -4.10 -4.48
C LEU A 599 -23.30 -2.56 -4.49
N GLN A 600 -22.13 -1.95 -4.24
CA GLN A 600 -21.94 -0.50 -4.38
C GLN A 600 -22.04 -0.06 -5.85
N GLU A 601 -21.56 -0.90 -6.77
CA GLU A 601 -21.63 -0.67 -8.20
C GLU A 601 -22.31 -1.87 -8.88
N VAL A 602 -23.63 -1.83 -8.95
CA VAL A 602 -24.42 -2.85 -9.64
C VAL A 602 -24.18 -2.73 -11.14
N SER A 603 -23.61 -3.77 -11.75
CA SER A 603 -23.35 -3.82 -13.18
C SER A 603 -23.30 -5.26 -13.70
N LEU A 604 -23.50 -5.43 -15.01
CA LEU A 604 -23.43 -6.75 -15.64
C LEU A 604 -22.04 -7.38 -15.46
N MET A 605 -20.97 -6.61 -15.62
CA MET A 605 -19.60 -7.11 -15.51
C MET A 605 -19.22 -7.50 -14.07
N ASN A 606 -19.93 -7.00 -13.06
CA ASN A 606 -19.77 -7.43 -11.66
C ASN A 606 -20.57 -8.69 -11.31
N TYR A 607 -21.54 -9.07 -12.14
CA TYR A 607 -22.38 -10.25 -11.92
C TYR A 607 -21.58 -11.56 -11.84
N PRO A 608 -20.60 -11.85 -12.71
CA PRO A 608 -19.77 -13.06 -12.60
C PRO A 608 -19.03 -13.15 -11.26
N LEU A 609 -18.50 -12.03 -10.75
CA LEU A 609 -17.81 -11.97 -9.45
C LEU A 609 -18.77 -12.31 -8.31
N PHE A 610 -19.98 -11.74 -8.37
CA PHE A 610 -21.03 -11.97 -7.40
C PHE A 610 -21.45 -13.45 -7.36
N VAL A 611 -21.83 -14.01 -8.52
CA VAL A 611 -22.24 -15.43 -8.64
C VAL A 611 -21.15 -16.36 -8.15
N LEU A 612 -19.91 -16.11 -8.56
CA LEU A 612 -18.77 -16.95 -8.20
C LEU A 612 -18.58 -17.04 -6.67
N TRP A 613 -18.66 -15.92 -5.96
CA TRP A 613 -18.49 -15.90 -4.49
C TRP A 613 -19.72 -16.42 -3.74
N VAL A 614 -20.93 -16.15 -4.23
CA VAL A 614 -22.17 -16.69 -3.67
C VAL A 614 -22.18 -18.22 -3.69
N PHE A 615 -21.74 -18.83 -4.79
CA PHE A 615 -21.62 -20.30 -4.86
C PHE A 615 -20.33 -20.85 -4.23
N ALA A 616 -19.24 -20.10 -4.17
CA ALA A 616 -17.99 -20.56 -3.53
C ALA A 616 -18.13 -20.74 -2.01
N LEU A 617 -19.00 -19.97 -1.35
CA LEU A 617 -19.16 -20.04 0.10
C LEU A 617 -19.72 -21.40 0.57
N PRO A 618 -20.89 -21.88 0.10
CA PRO A 618 -21.41 -23.20 0.47
C PRO A 618 -20.52 -24.35 0.02
N TYR A 619 -19.91 -24.26 -1.15
CA TYR A 619 -19.17 -25.36 -1.77
C TYR A 619 -17.65 -25.19 -1.60
N PRO A 620 -17.01 -25.80 -0.57
CA PRO A 620 -15.61 -25.54 -0.25
C PRO A 620 -14.63 -25.92 -1.37
N LYS A 621 -14.98 -26.88 -2.22
CA LYS A 621 -14.16 -27.27 -3.39
C LYS A 621 -14.05 -26.16 -4.44
N LEU A 622 -15.01 -25.23 -4.50
CA LEU A 622 -15.01 -24.12 -5.45
C LEU A 622 -14.18 -22.92 -4.98
N ARG A 623 -13.96 -22.75 -3.67
CA ARG A 623 -13.22 -21.61 -3.08
C ARG A 623 -11.88 -21.30 -3.75
N PRO A 624 -10.93 -22.26 -3.91
CA PRO A 624 -9.65 -21.94 -4.55
C PRO A 624 -9.78 -21.61 -6.03
N ARG A 625 -10.77 -22.17 -6.74
CA ARG A 625 -11.06 -21.84 -8.14
C ARG A 625 -11.69 -20.45 -8.24
N ALA A 626 -12.59 -20.11 -7.32
CA ALA A 626 -13.25 -18.82 -7.25
C ALA A 626 -12.25 -17.68 -7.02
N SER A 627 -11.32 -17.85 -6.08
CA SER A 627 -10.26 -16.87 -5.84
C SER A 627 -9.44 -16.60 -7.12
N LYS A 628 -8.99 -17.65 -7.83
CA LYS A 628 -8.23 -17.54 -9.09
C LYS A 628 -9.02 -16.88 -10.23
N ILE A 629 -10.28 -17.27 -10.44
CA ILE A 629 -11.12 -16.69 -11.49
C ILE A 629 -11.45 -15.22 -11.16
N CYS A 630 -11.73 -14.93 -9.90
CA CYS A 630 -12.06 -13.58 -9.45
C CYS A 630 -10.92 -12.59 -9.73
N THR A 631 -9.66 -13.01 -9.62
CA THR A 631 -8.55 -12.09 -9.89
C THR A 631 -8.25 -11.90 -11.35
N VAL A 632 -8.30 -12.95 -12.14
CA VAL A 632 -8.22 -12.78 -13.61
C VAL A 632 -9.32 -11.83 -14.08
N TRP A 633 -10.55 -12.02 -13.62
CA TRP A 633 -11.66 -11.14 -13.98
C TRP A 633 -11.50 -9.70 -13.44
N SER A 634 -10.99 -9.53 -12.22
CA SER A 634 -10.69 -8.20 -11.66
C SER A 634 -9.60 -7.48 -12.46
N CYS A 635 -8.57 -8.20 -12.94
CA CYS A 635 -7.56 -7.64 -13.83
C CYS A 635 -8.19 -7.16 -15.14
N VAL A 636 -9.06 -7.97 -15.76
CA VAL A 636 -9.79 -7.59 -16.98
C VAL A 636 -10.63 -6.34 -16.75
N MET A 637 -11.32 -6.25 -15.61
CA MET A 637 -12.14 -5.09 -15.25
C MET A 637 -11.32 -3.80 -15.10
N VAL A 638 -10.17 -3.86 -14.43
CA VAL A 638 -9.27 -2.71 -14.29
C VAL A 638 -8.79 -2.24 -15.67
N ILE A 639 -8.41 -3.16 -16.55
CA ILE A 639 -7.96 -2.84 -17.92
C ILE A 639 -9.10 -2.18 -18.71
N CYS A 640 -10.30 -2.77 -18.70
CA CYS A 640 -11.45 -2.23 -19.42
C CYS A 640 -11.82 -0.82 -18.93
N LYS A 641 -11.82 -0.58 -17.62
CA LYS A 641 -12.08 0.75 -17.04
C LYS A 641 -11.01 1.76 -17.42
N MET A 642 -9.73 1.38 -17.41
CA MET A 642 -8.65 2.28 -17.84
C MET A 642 -8.69 2.57 -19.34
N MET A 643 -9.05 1.59 -20.17
CA MET A 643 -9.16 1.78 -21.63
C MET A 643 -10.34 2.69 -22.01
N TYR A 644 -11.47 2.59 -21.31
CA TYR A 644 -12.64 3.43 -21.58
C TYR A 644 -12.41 4.92 -21.24
N GLN A 645 -11.38 5.24 -20.46
CA GLN A 645 -11.01 6.62 -20.11
C GLN A 645 -10.19 7.34 -21.19
N LEU A 646 -9.74 6.65 -22.24
CA LEU A 646 -9.05 7.27 -23.37
C LEU A 646 -10.01 8.20 -24.12
N LYS A 647 -9.54 9.37 -24.54
CA LYS A 647 -10.39 10.38 -25.22
C LYS A 647 -10.88 9.91 -26.59
N PHE A 648 -10.20 8.93 -27.17
CA PHE A 648 -10.60 8.20 -28.36
C PHE A 648 -12.02 7.62 -28.23
N VAL A 649 -12.39 7.17 -27.02
CA VAL A 649 -13.74 6.68 -26.74
C VAL A 649 -14.65 7.87 -26.46
N ARG A 650 -15.36 8.36 -27.48
CA ARG A 650 -16.34 9.46 -27.34
C ARG A 650 -17.73 8.90 -26.99
N PRO A 651 -18.21 9.03 -25.74
CA PRO A 651 -19.45 8.38 -25.31
C PRO A 651 -20.69 8.89 -26.05
N HIS A 652 -20.70 10.19 -26.42
CA HIS A 652 -21.82 10.82 -27.13
C HIS A 652 -22.12 10.17 -28.50
N ASN A 653 -21.16 9.48 -29.12
CA ASN A 653 -21.41 8.76 -30.37
C ASN A 653 -22.19 7.45 -30.16
N TYR A 654 -22.15 6.91 -28.94
CA TYR A 654 -22.76 5.62 -28.58
C TYR A 654 -23.99 5.77 -27.67
N SER A 655 -24.24 6.97 -27.15
CA SER A 655 -25.37 7.24 -26.26
C SER A 655 -26.68 7.25 -27.03
N SER A 656 -27.73 6.69 -26.43
CA SER A 656 -29.09 6.64 -26.99
C SER A 656 -29.98 7.67 -26.31
N ASN A 657 -30.65 8.53 -27.07
CA ASN A 657 -31.63 9.48 -26.53
C ASN A 657 -33.04 8.86 -26.56
N CYS A 658 -33.54 8.46 -25.38
CA CYS A 658 -34.85 7.81 -25.25
C CYS A 658 -36.03 8.80 -25.11
N MET A 659 -35.78 10.12 -25.14
CA MET A 659 -36.82 11.15 -24.98
C MET A 659 -37.87 11.15 -26.09
N GLN A 660 -37.51 10.72 -27.30
CA GLN A 660 -38.36 10.89 -28.49
C GLN A 660 -39.44 9.81 -28.64
N VAL A 661 -39.33 8.70 -27.90
CA VAL A 661 -40.27 7.57 -27.94
C VAL A 661 -41.51 7.81 -27.06
N SER A 662 -41.43 8.68 -26.05
CA SER A 662 -42.52 8.93 -25.08
C SER A 662 -43.74 9.64 -25.68
N ILE A 663 -43.54 10.49 -26.69
CA ILE A 663 -44.62 11.29 -27.31
C ILE A 663 -45.61 10.41 -28.08
N LEU A 664 -45.19 9.22 -28.52
CA LEU A 664 -46.03 8.35 -29.37
C LEU A 664 -46.87 7.34 -28.57
N GLU A 665 -46.50 6.99 -27.33
CA GLU A 665 -47.06 5.81 -26.64
C GLU A 665 -47.62 6.02 -25.23
N HIS A 666 -47.39 7.14 -24.51
CA HIS A 666 -47.75 7.23 -23.08
C HIS A 666 -48.57 8.46 -22.63
N SER A 667 -49.77 8.17 -22.09
CA SER A 667 -50.63 9.06 -21.30
C SER A 667 -50.53 8.71 -19.79
N GLY A 668 -49.32 8.71 -19.24
CA GLY A 668 -49.07 8.52 -17.80
C GLY A 668 -48.85 9.86 -17.08
N PRO A 669 -48.93 9.93 -15.74
CA PRO A 669 -48.73 11.19 -15.01
C PRO A 669 -47.28 11.70 -15.17
N ASP A 670 -47.16 12.95 -15.62
CA ASP A 670 -45.90 13.63 -16.03
C ASP A 670 -44.79 13.60 -14.96
N SER A 671 -45.15 13.49 -13.68
CA SER A 671 -44.20 13.46 -12.56
C SER A 671 -43.33 12.20 -12.47
N LEU A 672 -43.77 11.08 -13.07
CA LEU A 672 -43.00 9.83 -13.09
C LEU A 672 -41.95 9.81 -14.20
N LEU A 673 -42.23 10.49 -15.32
CA LEU A 673 -41.29 10.61 -16.44
C LEU A 673 -40.03 11.36 -16.02
N GLN A 674 -40.18 12.45 -15.26
CA GLN A 674 -39.07 13.25 -14.71
C GLN A 674 -38.20 12.51 -13.69
N LYS A 675 -38.69 11.41 -13.09
CA LYS A 675 -37.93 10.60 -12.11
C LYS A 675 -37.20 9.41 -12.75
N SER A 676 -37.57 9.02 -13.97
CA SER A 676 -37.04 7.82 -14.60
C SER A 676 -35.67 8.06 -15.25
N VAL A 677 -34.77 7.07 -15.12
CA VAL A 677 -33.42 7.18 -15.72
C VAL A 677 -33.43 7.27 -17.25
N LEU A 678 -34.47 6.76 -17.93
CA LEU A 678 -34.56 6.78 -19.40
C LEU A 678 -34.81 8.18 -19.95
N TYR A 679 -35.60 9.00 -19.26
CA TYR A 679 -36.10 10.27 -19.80
C TYR A 679 -35.42 11.51 -19.19
N ILE A 680 -34.41 11.36 -18.33
CA ILE A 680 -33.68 12.50 -17.74
C ILE A 680 -32.49 12.93 -18.62
N ALA A 681 -31.73 11.96 -19.13
CA ALA A 681 -30.47 12.18 -19.84
C ALA A 681 -30.23 11.09 -20.90
N PRO A 682 -29.42 11.35 -21.94
CA PRO A 682 -29.03 10.32 -22.89
C PRO A 682 -28.33 9.18 -22.17
N VAL A 683 -28.72 7.94 -22.50
CA VAL A 683 -28.28 6.74 -21.81
C VAL A 683 -27.02 6.19 -22.48
N ASP A 684 -25.94 6.07 -21.72
CA ASP A 684 -24.73 5.36 -22.17
C ASP A 684 -24.89 3.84 -21.93
N PRO A 685 -24.77 2.98 -22.96
CA PRO A 685 -24.84 1.52 -22.78
C PRO A 685 -23.71 0.97 -21.91
N ALA A 686 -22.58 1.68 -21.86
CA ALA A 686 -21.41 1.34 -21.05
C ALA A 686 -21.68 1.40 -19.53
N ASP A 687 -22.60 2.27 -19.09
CA ASP A 687 -22.92 2.42 -17.67
C ASP A 687 -23.65 1.19 -17.12
N TRP A 688 -24.57 0.61 -17.90
CA TRP A 688 -25.24 -0.65 -17.55
C TRP A 688 -24.28 -1.85 -17.57
N CYS A 689 -23.37 -1.87 -18.55
CA CYS A 689 -22.40 -2.97 -18.71
C CYS A 689 -21.41 -3.06 -17.53
N GLY A 690 -20.81 -1.94 -17.13
CA GLY A 690 -19.72 -2.00 -16.14
C GLY A 690 -19.38 -0.69 -15.43
N GLY A 691 -20.28 0.31 -15.45
CA GLY A 691 -20.00 1.63 -14.87
C GLY A 691 -18.68 2.22 -15.36
N LEU A 692 -18.35 2.00 -16.64
CA LEU A 692 -17.01 2.23 -17.20
C LEU A 692 -16.57 3.70 -17.12
N ARG A 693 -17.52 4.62 -16.91
CA ARG A 693 -17.30 6.07 -16.76
C ARG A 693 -16.97 6.50 -15.33
N LYS A 694 -17.28 5.70 -14.30
CA LYS A 694 -17.14 6.12 -12.89
C LYS A 694 -15.67 6.12 -12.49
N CYS A 695 -15.11 7.31 -12.30
CA CYS A 695 -13.72 7.53 -11.90
C CYS A 695 -13.67 8.02 -10.45
N GLY A 696 -13.05 7.26 -9.55
CA GLY A 696 -12.82 7.70 -8.16
C GLY A 696 -12.81 6.58 -7.13
N ASP A 697 -13.52 5.48 -7.38
CA ASP A 697 -13.62 4.39 -6.41
C ASP A 697 -12.58 3.30 -6.74
N ASN A 698 -11.55 3.17 -5.88
CA ASN A 698 -10.48 2.16 -5.97
C ASN A 698 -10.96 0.72 -5.73
N ASN A 699 -12.20 0.42 -6.09
CA ASN A 699 -12.96 -0.75 -5.72
C ASN A 699 -12.35 -2.05 -6.29
N HIS A 700 -12.15 -2.15 -7.60
CA HIS A 700 -11.55 -3.36 -8.20
C HIS A 700 -10.07 -3.55 -7.82
N LEU A 701 -9.33 -2.46 -7.60
CA LEU A 701 -7.96 -2.52 -7.07
C LEU A 701 -7.95 -3.06 -5.64
N THR A 702 -8.96 -2.71 -4.82
CA THR A 702 -9.13 -3.26 -3.47
C THR A 702 -9.42 -4.75 -3.51
N ILE A 703 -10.26 -5.21 -4.45
CA ILE A 703 -10.49 -6.66 -4.65
C ILE A 703 -9.16 -7.36 -4.97
N LEU A 704 -8.39 -6.83 -5.91
CA LEU A 704 -7.10 -7.43 -6.28
C LEU A 704 -6.12 -7.47 -5.10
N ALA A 705 -6.02 -6.39 -4.34
CA ALA A 705 -5.16 -6.32 -3.15
C ALA A 705 -5.57 -7.36 -2.09
N LEU A 706 -6.87 -7.52 -1.84
CA LEU A 706 -7.40 -8.52 -0.89
C LEU A 706 -7.09 -9.95 -1.34
N MET A 707 -7.13 -10.23 -2.64
CA MET A 707 -6.82 -11.54 -3.20
C MET A 707 -5.32 -11.88 -3.14
N ILE A 708 -4.46 -10.87 -3.34
CA ILE A 708 -3.01 -11.03 -3.08
C ILE A 708 -2.80 -11.36 -1.60
N ILE A 709 -3.49 -10.66 -0.69
CA ILE A 709 -3.39 -10.93 0.75
C ILE A 709 -3.85 -12.37 1.07
N GLU A 710 -4.94 -12.85 0.46
CA GLU A 710 -5.40 -14.25 0.62
C GLU A 710 -4.31 -15.27 0.29
N VAL A 711 -3.72 -15.15 -0.90
CA VAL A 711 -2.70 -16.07 -1.40
C VAL A 711 -1.43 -15.97 -0.56
N THR A 712 -0.98 -14.76 -0.23
CA THR A 712 0.21 -14.54 0.61
C THR A 712 0.05 -15.16 2.00
N VAL A 713 -1.14 -15.07 2.62
CA VAL A 713 -1.42 -15.70 3.93
C VAL A 713 -1.29 -17.21 3.84
N HIS A 714 -1.91 -17.84 2.83
CA HIS A 714 -1.82 -19.30 2.65
C HIS A 714 -0.39 -19.77 2.38
N HIS A 715 0.37 -19.06 1.54
CA HIS A 715 1.78 -19.39 1.27
C HIS A 715 2.67 -19.15 2.48
N HIS A 716 2.47 -18.06 3.24
CA HIS A 716 3.23 -17.78 4.45
C HIS A 716 3.02 -18.87 5.50
N GLN A 717 1.77 -19.31 5.69
CA GLN A 717 1.45 -20.39 6.61
C GLN A 717 2.02 -21.74 6.18
N LEU A 718 1.98 -22.05 4.88
CA LEU A 718 2.64 -23.23 4.34
C LEU A 718 4.15 -23.19 4.62
N PHE A 719 4.80 -22.06 4.35
CA PHE A 719 6.22 -21.88 4.61
C PHE A 719 6.57 -22.03 6.10
N TYR A 720 5.80 -21.38 6.98
CA TYR A 720 5.99 -21.46 8.43
C TYR A 720 5.87 -22.90 8.96
N ARG A 721 4.90 -23.68 8.46
CA ARG A 721 4.73 -25.08 8.82
C ARG A 721 5.86 -25.96 8.34
N THR A 722 6.29 -25.82 7.09
CA THR A 722 7.41 -26.59 6.54
C THR A 722 8.71 -26.30 7.28
N GLN A 723 8.97 -25.03 7.63
CA GLN A 723 10.18 -24.63 8.35
C GLN A 723 10.27 -25.21 9.77
N ASN A 724 9.14 -25.28 10.47
CA ASN A 724 9.07 -25.77 11.85
C ASN A 724 8.60 -27.24 11.94
N GLN A 725 8.46 -27.95 10.83
CA GLN A 725 7.95 -29.33 10.77
C GLN A 725 6.58 -29.54 11.45
N LEU A 726 5.70 -28.54 11.37
CA LEU A 726 4.36 -28.60 11.97
C LEU A 726 3.34 -29.18 11.00
N THR A 727 2.47 -30.07 11.49
CA THR A 727 1.32 -30.57 10.72
C THR A 727 0.16 -29.57 10.79
N PRO A 728 -0.70 -29.50 9.75
CA PRO A 728 -1.90 -28.68 9.82
C PRO A 728 -2.83 -29.23 10.90
N PRO A 729 -3.35 -28.38 11.81
CA PRO A 729 -4.26 -28.83 12.86
C PRO A 729 -5.56 -29.37 12.23
N VAL A 730 -6.12 -30.40 12.87
CA VAL A 730 -7.31 -31.14 12.40
C VAL A 730 -8.53 -30.22 12.32
N THR A 731 -8.57 -29.19 13.16
CA THR A 731 -9.61 -28.16 13.23
C THR A 731 -9.03 -26.75 13.07
N GLY A 732 -9.86 -25.81 12.62
CA GLY A 732 -9.47 -24.40 12.47
C GLY A 732 -9.47 -23.63 13.79
N ILE A 733 -8.64 -24.05 14.75
CA ILE A 733 -8.55 -23.46 16.10
C ILE A 733 -7.43 -22.42 16.25
N ILE A 734 -7.56 -21.52 17.22
CA ILE A 734 -6.57 -20.47 17.51
C ILE A 734 -5.61 -20.95 18.61
N PHE A 735 -6.14 -21.58 19.66
CA PHE A 735 -5.36 -22.11 20.78
C PHE A 735 -5.41 -23.62 20.80
N ASP A 736 -4.30 -24.29 20.45
CA ASP A 736 -4.25 -25.75 20.34
C ASP A 736 -4.27 -26.45 21.71
N THR A 737 -3.98 -25.74 22.80
CA THR A 737 -3.89 -26.32 24.14
C THR A 737 -5.23 -26.51 24.86
N ILE A 738 -6.32 -25.93 24.35
CA ILE A 738 -7.61 -25.88 25.07
C ILE A 738 -8.64 -26.79 24.40
N THR A 739 -9.05 -27.82 25.13
CA THR A 739 -10.06 -28.82 24.75
C THR A 739 -11.33 -28.68 25.60
N ARG A 740 -12.33 -29.54 25.37
CA ARG A 740 -13.57 -29.61 26.16
C ARG A 740 -13.32 -29.90 27.64
N GLU A 741 -12.30 -30.66 28.00
CA GLU A 741 -12.00 -30.99 29.40
C GLU A 741 -11.60 -29.74 30.17
N HIS A 742 -10.82 -28.86 29.55
CA HIS A 742 -10.36 -27.59 30.13
C HIS A 742 -11.44 -26.50 30.25
N LEU A 743 -12.66 -26.75 29.75
CA LEU A 743 -13.75 -25.77 29.80
C LEU A 743 -14.14 -25.42 31.23
N ASP A 744 -14.15 -26.41 32.12
CA ASP A 744 -14.68 -26.29 33.48
C ASP A 744 -13.61 -25.94 34.54
N ASP A 745 -12.31 -25.87 34.15
CA ASP A 745 -11.18 -25.62 35.07
C ASP A 745 -11.15 -24.18 35.61
N GLY A 746 -11.56 -23.19 34.81
CA GLY A 746 -11.51 -21.78 35.21
C GLY A 746 -12.01 -20.82 34.14
N LEU A 747 -12.22 -19.55 34.53
CA LEU A 747 -12.82 -18.53 33.66
C LEU A 747 -11.97 -18.25 32.40
N LEU A 748 -10.65 -18.19 32.54
CA LEU A 748 -9.76 -17.94 31.39
C LEU A 748 -9.77 -19.09 30.38
N SER A 749 -9.75 -20.34 30.87
CA SER A 749 -9.83 -21.53 30.01
C SER A 749 -11.18 -21.62 29.31
N CYS A 750 -12.26 -21.28 30.01
CA CYS A 750 -13.61 -21.16 29.46
C CYS A 750 -13.69 -20.12 28.33
N ILE A 751 -13.13 -18.92 28.52
CA ILE A 751 -13.08 -17.87 27.48
C ILE A 751 -12.29 -18.37 26.26
N LYS A 752 -11.10 -18.97 26.46
CA LYS A 752 -10.29 -19.52 25.36
C LYS A 752 -11.03 -20.61 24.58
N TYR A 753 -11.75 -21.49 25.28
CA TYR A 753 -12.57 -22.52 24.66
C TYR A 753 -13.69 -21.91 23.80
N PHE A 754 -14.40 -20.89 24.31
CA PHE A 754 -15.43 -20.22 23.51
C PHE A 754 -14.86 -19.45 22.32
N ILE A 755 -13.66 -18.87 22.43
CA ILE A 755 -12.97 -18.27 21.27
C ILE A 755 -12.74 -19.31 20.17
N ASN A 756 -12.34 -20.54 20.51
CA ASN A 756 -12.13 -21.62 19.55
C ASN A 756 -13.45 -22.19 18.99
N TYR A 757 -14.44 -22.47 19.85
CA TYR A 757 -15.57 -23.35 19.52
C TYR A 757 -16.97 -22.71 19.68
N SER A 758 -17.07 -21.38 19.86
CA SER A 758 -18.38 -20.70 19.99
C SER A 758 -19.31 -21.00 18.81
N PHE A 759 -18.84 -20.80 17.57
CA PHE A 759 -19.65 -21.08 16.39
C PHE A 759 -19.93 -22.58 16.18
N TYR A 760 -19.02 -23.45 16.63
CA TYR A 760 -19.25 -24.90 16.61
C TYR A 760 -20.43 -25.29 17.52
N LYS A 761 -20.55 -24.69 18.72
CA LYS A 761 -21.64 -24.99 19.67
C LYS A 761 -22.95 -24.25 19.35
N PHE A 762 -22.90 -22.98 18.98
CA PHE A 762 -24.08 -22.09 18.83
C PHE A 762 -24.42 -21.71 17.37
N GLY A 763 -23.80 -22.35 16.38
CA GLY A 763 -23.91 -21.90 14.99
C GLY A 763 -25.33 -21.96 14.41
N LEU A 764 -26.16 -22.93 14.80
CA LEU A 764 -27.55 -23.03 14.33
C LEU A 764 -28.41 -21.88 14.87
N GLU A 765 -28.27 -21.59 16.16
CA GLU A 765 -28.98 -20.51 16.84
C GLU A 765 -28.59 -19.17 16.23
N VAL A 766 -27.29 -18.93 16.00
CA VAL A 766 -26.78 -17.73 15.32
C VAL A 766 -27.35 -17.61 13.91
N CYS A 767 -27.43 -18.69 13.13
CA CYS A 767 -28.02 -18.66 11.79
C CYS A 767 -29.50 -18.26 11.79
N LEU A 768 -30.28 -18.77 12.75
CA LEU A 768 -31.70 -18.43 12.89
C LEU A 768 -31.89 -16.98 13.32
N ILE A 769 -31.05 -16.47 14.24
CA ILE A 769 -31.08 -15.07 14.67
C ILE A 769 -30.75 -14.15 13.49
N VAL A 770 -29.72 -14.48 12.71
CA VAL A 770 -29.36 -13.71 11.51
C VAL A 770 -30.50 -13.74 10.50
N ALA A 771 -31.16 -14.89 10.29
CA ALA A 771 -32.30 -14.98 9.37
C ALA A 771 -33.46 -14.06 9.79
N VAL A 772 -33.79 -14.01 11.08
CA VAL A 772 -34.80 -13.07 11.60
C VAL A 772 -34.35 -11.62 11.43
N ASN A 773 -33.04 -11.34 11.57
CA ASN A 773 -32.50 -10.00 11.34
C ASN A 773 -32.61 -9.58 9.85
N VAL A 774 -32.43 -10.51 8.91
CA VAL A 774 -32.70 -10.26 7.48
C VAL A 774 -34.16 -9.87 7.27
N ILE A 775 -35.10 -10.67 7.82
CA ILE A 775 -36.54 -10.41 7.69
C ILE A 775 -36.90 -9.03 8.24
N LYS A 776 -36.35 -8.69 9.41
CA LYS A 776 -36.56 -7.41 10.08
C LYS A 776 -36.11 -6.21 9.23
N HIS A 777 -34.95 -6.29 8.56
CA HIS A 777 -34.40 -5.16 7.81
C HIS A 777 -35.01 -5.03 6.40
N ARG A 778 -35.44 -6.14 5.78
CA ARG A 778 -35.96 -6.19 4.41
C ARG A 778 -37.46 -5.86 4.31
N MET A 779 -38.30 -6.49 5.14
CA MET A 779 -39.79 -6.43 5.11
C MET A 779 -40.42 -6.43 3.70
N ASP A 780 -39.86 -7.19 2.78
CA ASP A 780 -40.29 -7.30 1.40
C ASP A 780 -40.80 -8.71 1.09
N PHE A 781 -41.18 -8.95 -0.16
CA PHE A 781 -41.59 -10.28 -0.63
C PHE A 781 -40.52 -11.36 -0.37
N TYR A 782 -39.23 -11.05 -0.52
CA TYR A 782 -38.15 -12.02 -0.28
C TYR A 782 -37.99 -12.34 1.21
N ALA A 783 -38.22 -11.38 2.10
CA ALA A 783 -38.28 -11.63 3.54
C ALA A 783 -39.41 -12.61 3.91
N LEU A 784 -40.52 -12.62 3.17
CA LEU A 784 -41.58 -13.63 3.35
C LEU A 784 -41.06 -15.03 2.99
N LEU A 785 -40.33 -15.17 1.88
CA LEU A 785 -39.70 -16.43 1.48
C LEU A 785 -38.69 -16.93 2.53
N HIS A 786 -37.85 -16.04 3.08
CA HIS A 786 -36.96 -16.39 4.19
C HIS A 786 -37.75 -16.81 5.43
N GLY A 787 -38.84 -16.12 5.76
CA GLY A 787 -39.74 -16.46 6.85
C GLY A 787 -40.36 -17.86 6.72
N CYS A 788 -40.85 -18.20 5.53
CA CYS A 788 -41.37 -19.54 5.24
C CYS A 788 -40.32 -20.64 5.45
N TRP A 789 -39.08 -20.40 5.02
CA TRP A 789 -37.97 -21.33 5.27
C TRP A 789 -37.61 -21.45 6.75
N VAL A 790 -37.58 -20.34 7.50
CA VAL A 790 -37.33 -20.37 8.95
C VAL A 790 -38.41 -21.18 9.66
N ILE A 791 -39.69 -21.01 9.34
CA ILE A 791 -40.79 -21.82 9.89
C ILE A 791 -40.59 -23.30 9.55
N TYR A 792 -40.25 -23.62 8.30
CA TYR A 792 -40.00 -24.98 7.85
C TYR A 792 -38.82 -25.64 8.59
N LEU A 793 -37.74 -24.89 8.85
CA LEU A 793 -36.59 -25.35 9.63
C LEU A 793 -36.96 -25.55 11.12
N LEU A 794 -37.70 -24.62 11.72
CA LEU A 794 -38.17 -24.72 13.11
C LEU A 794 -39.16 -25.88 13.32
N HIS A 795 -39.95 -26.21 12.30
CA HIS A 795 -40.82 -27.38 12.31
C HIS A 795 -40.02 -28.69 12.48
N ARG A 796 -38.79 -28.74 11.94
CA ARG A 796 -37.85 -29.85 12.15
C ARG A 796 -37.15 -29.70 13.51
N ARG A 797 -37.81 -30.16 14.57
CA ARG A 797 -37.36 -29.99 15.97
C ARG A 797 -36.02 -30.64 16.35
N ARG A 798 -35.48 -31.58 15.55
CA ARG A 798 -34.25 -32.33 15.84
C ARG A 798 -33.09 -31.79 14.99
N ARG A 799 -31.94 -31.53 15.62
CA ARG A 799 -30.71 -31.07 14.95
C ARG A 799 -30.30 -31.96 13.76
N LYS A 800 -30.35 -33.29 13.91
CA LYS A 800 -30.02 -34.23 12.83
C LYS A 800 -30.94 -34.07 11.60
N ALA A 801 -32.24 -33.87 11.82
CA ALA A 801 -33.19 -33.66 10.74
C ALA A 801 -32.98 -32.30 10.03
N VAL A 802 -32.58 -31.27 10.78
CA VAL A 802 -32.18 -29.98 10.19
C VAL A 802 -30.91 -30.13 9.35
N ALA A 803 -29.92 -30.89 9.82
CA ALA A 803 -28.66 -31.12 9.11
C ALA A 803 -28.84 -31.78 7.74
N GLU A 804 -29.81 -32.69 7.59
CA GLU A 804 -30.14 -33.34 6.31
C GLU A 804 -30.69 -32.38 5.26
N VAL A 805 -31.49 -31.38 5.69
CA VAL A 805 -32.12 -30.41 4.78
C VAL A 805 -31.25 -29.17 4.54
N TRP A 806 -30.27 -28.93 5.41
CA TRP A 806 -29.40 -27.75 5.38
C TRP A 806 -28.69 -27.47 4.03
N PRO A 807 -28.18 -28.47 3.28
CA PRO A 807 -27.59 -28.23 1.97
C PRO A 807 -28.59 -27.61 0.98
N ARG A 808 -29.86 -28.04 1.03
CA ARG A 808 -30.93 -27.51 0.18
C ARG A 808 -31.24 -26.06 0.55
N TYR A 809 -31.25 -25.75 1.85
CA TYR A 809 -31.41 -24.37 2.33
C TYR A 809 -30.27 -23.46 1.86
N CYS A 810 -29.01 -23.90 1.96
CA CYS A 810 -27.86 -23.14 1.45
C CYS A 810 -27.94 -22.90 -0.06
N SER A 811 -28.36 -23.91 -0.84
CA SER A 811 -28.56 -23.79 -2.29
C SER A 811 -29.69 -22.83 -2.63
N PHE A 812 -30.78 -22.85 -1.87
CA PHE A 812 -31.89 -21.90 -2.00
C PHE A 812 -31.41 -20.46 -1.77
N LEU A 813 -30.70 -20.21 -0.66
CA LEU A 813 -30.16 -18.88 -0.34
C LEU A 813 -29.25 -18.36 -1.48
N ALA A 814 -28.33 -19.20 -1.96
CA ALA A 814 -27.43 -18.82 -3.05
C ALA A 814 -28.19 -18.51 -4.36
N SER A 815 -29.21 -19.29 -4.69
CA SER A 815 -29.99 -19.12 -5.92
C SER A 815 -30.87 -17.88 -5.86
N VAL A 816 -31.55 -17.64 -4.74
CA VAL A 816 -32.40 -16.45 -4.54
C VAL A 816 -31.55 -15.17 -4.56
N MET A 817 -30.42 -15.16 -3.88
CA MET A 817 -29.51 -14.02 -3.87
C MET A 817 -28.96 -13.71 -5.28
N THR A 818 -28.63 -14.74 -6.06
CA THR A 818 -28.21 -14.60 -7.47
C THR A 818 -29.32 -14.00 -8.34
N PHE A 819 -30.56 -14.44 -8.14
CA PHE A 819 -31.72 -13.91 -8.85
C PHE A 819 -32.02 -12.46 -8.45
N GLN A 820 -31.94 -12.12 -7.16
CA GLN A 820 -32.12 -10.75 -6.69
C GLN A 820 -31.12 -9.77 -7.31
N TYR A 821 -29.84 -10.16 -7.43
CA TYR A 821 -28.85 -9.30 -8.09
C TYR A 821 -29.19 -9.08 -9.57
N LEU A 822 -29.67 -10.12 -10.26
CA LEU A 822 -30.13 -9.98 -11.65
C LEU A 822 -31.30 -9.00 -11.77
N LEU A 823 -32.23 -9.00 -10.79
CA LEU A 823 -33.30 -7.99 -10.72
C LEU A 823 -32.75 -6.59 -10.47
N CYS A 824 -31.69 -6.42 -9.68
CA CYS A 824 -31.04 -5.11 -9.51
C CYS A 824 -30.39 -4.58 -10.79
N ILE A 825 -29.86 -5.46 -11.65
CA ILE A 825 -29.30 -5.07 -12.96
C ILE A 825 -30.42 -4.60 -13.90
N GLY A 826 -31.52 -5.36 -13.96
CA GLY A 826 -32.63 -5.07 -14.86
C GLY A 826 -32.28 -5.15 -16.35
N LEU A 827 -33.19 -4.65 -17.18
CA LEU A 827 -33.03 -4.53 -18.63
C LEU A 827 -32.04 -3.39 -19.00
N PRO A 828 -31.29 -3.53 -20.10
CA PRO A 828 -30.44 -2.46 -20.61
C PRO A 828 -31.27 -1.21 -20.94
N PRO A 829 -30.98 -0.05 -20.31
CA PRO A 829 -31.73 1.18 -20.57
C PRO A 829 -31.52 1.72 -21.99
N ALA A 830 -30.44 1.31 -22.68
CA ALA A 830 -30.15 1.69 -24.06
C ALA A 830 -31.19 1.19 -25.09
N PHE A 831 -32.01 0.19 -24.74
CA PHE A 831 -33.09 -0.28 -25.61
C PHE A 831 -34.32 0.64 -25.62
N CYS A 832 -34.38 1.66 -24.75
CA CYS A 832 -35.50 2.60 -24.64
C CYS A 832 -36.88 1.93 -24.49
N LYS A 833 -36.95 0.73 -23.90
CA LYS A 833 -38.20 0.02 -23.59
C LYS A 833 -38.42 -0.01 -22.09
N ASP A 834 -39.59 0.46 -21.67
CA ASP A 834 -40.00 0.40 -20.27
C ASP A 834 -40.59 -0.98 -19.91
N TYR A 835 -40.70 -1.26 -18.61
CA TYR A 835 -41.19 -2.54 -18.13
C TYR A 835 -42.70 -2.72 -18.29
N LEU A 836 -43.13 -3.98 -18.45
CA LEU A 836 -44.53 -4.37 -18.67
C LEU A 836 -45.50 -3.87 -17.58
N TRP A 837 -45.09 -3.81 -16.31
CA TRP A 837 -45.94 -3.33 -15.21
C TRP A 837 -46.21 -1.81 -15.22
N ARG A 838 -45.47 -1.04 -16.02
CA ARG A 838 -45.71 0.39 -16.28
C ARG A 838 -46.53 0.62 -17.55
N THR A 839 -46.37 -0.24 -18.55
CA THR A 839 -47.01 -0.12 -19.88
C THR A 839 -48.37 -0.83 -19.99
N SER A 840 -48.66 -1.78 -19.09
CA SER A 840 -49.95 -2.50 -19.12
C SER A 840 -51.12 -1.63 -18.65
N ARG A 841 -52.33 -1.99 -19.09
CA ARG A 841 -53.61 -1.34 -18.70
C ARG A 841 -53.85 -1.32 -17.18
N TRP A 842 -53.21 -2.22 -16.42
CA TRP A 842 -53.26 -2.29 -14.96
C TRP A 842 -51.94 -1.75 -14.39
N THR A 843 -51.81 -0.42 -14.30
CA THR A 843 -50.59 0.21 -13.79
C THR A 843 -50.40 -0.10 -12.30
N ILE A 844 -49.31 -0.79 -11.96
CA ILE A 844 -48.98 -1.10 -10.56
C ILE A 844 -48.43 0.16 -9.88
N HIS A 845 -48.91 0.49 -8.68
CA HIS A 845 -48.39 1.62 -7.90
C HIS A 845 -46.91 1.41 -7.53
N SER A 846 -46.12 2.50 -7.56
CA SER A 846 -44.66 2.47 -7.29
C SER A 846 -44.29 1.86 -5.93
N ASN A 847 -45.13 2.01 -4.90
CA ASN A 847 -44.90 1.40 -3.59
C ASN A 847 -45.04 -0.13 -3.62
N LEU A 848 -45.98 -0.68 -4.40
CA LEU A 848 -46.10 -2.14 -4.55
C LEU A 848 -44.93 -2.74 -5.34
N ILE A 849 -44.46 -2.03 -6.38
CA ILE A 849 -43.26 -2.42 -7.16
C ILE A 849 -42.04 -2.52 -6.23
N LYS A 850 -41.84 -1.54 -5.34
CA LYS A 850 -40.77 -1.55 -4.34
C LYS A 850 -40.90 -2.74 -3.37
N TRP A 851 -42.11 -3.01 -2.86
CA TRP A 851 -42.33 -4.12 -1.90
C TRP A 851 -42.13 -5.51 -2.53
N LEU A 852 -42.53 -5.68 -3.80
CA LEU A 852 -42.28 -6.90 -4.58
C LEU A 852 -40.80 -7.04 -5.01
N TYR A 853 -39.99 -5.99 -4.82
CA TYR A 853 -38.58 -5.94 -5.23
C TYR A 853 -38.40 -6.20 -6.74
N LEU A 854 -39.28 -5.60 -7.55
CA LEU A 854 -39.21 -5.67 -9.01
C LEU A 854 -38.25 -4.62 -9.57
N PRO A 855 -37.60 -4.89 -10.72
CA PRO A 855 -36.79 -3.88 -11.40
C PRO A 855 -37.67 -2.71 -11.87
N ASP A 856 -37.18 -1.49 -11.80
CA ASP A 856 -37.90 -0.32 -12.31
C ASP A 856 -36.90 0.81 -12.58
N PHE A 857 -37.15 1.61 -13.62
CA PHE A 857 -36.26 2.73 -13.95
C PHE A 857 -36.57 3.98 -13.13
N ALA A 858 -37.80 4.13 -12.62
CA ALA A 858 -38.20 5.25 -11.78
C ALA A 858 -37.90 5.00 -10.29
N LYS A 859 -38.15 3.79 -9.78
CA LYS A 859 -37.85 3.40 -8.39
C LYS A 859 -36.99 2.14 -8.34
N LYS A 860 -35.69 2.30 -8.55
CA LYS A 860 -34.72 1.19 -8.57
C LYS A 860 -34.73 0.41 -7.24
N PRO A 861 -34.61 -0.93 -7.28
CA PRO A 861 -34.49 -1.74 -6.06
C PRO A 861 -33.16 -1.48 -5.36
N ASP A 862 -33.21 -1.31 -4.03
CA ASP A 862 -32.02 -1.03 -3.23
C ASP A 862 -31.13 -2.28 -3.10
N ALA A 863 -29.93 -2.25 -3.70
CA ALA A 863 -29.00 -3.39 -3.69
C ALA A 863 -28.32 -3.62 -2.32
N SER A 864 -28.29 -2.61 -1.44
CA SER A 864 -27.71 -2.72 -0.09
C SER A 864 -28.35 -3.83 0.75
N PHE A 865 -29.62 -4.13 0.47
CA PHE A 865 -30.37 -5.19 1.13
C PHE A 865 -29.76 -6.60 0.93
N LEU A 866 -29.10 -6.87 -0.20
CA LEU A 866 -28.45 -8.16 -0.46
C LEU A 866 -27.25 -8.41 0.47
N LEU A 867 -26.72 -7.39 1.15
CA LEU A 867 -25.65 -7.56 2.14
C LEU A 867 -26.13 -8.38 3.34
N TYR A 868 -27.39 -8.21 3.75
CA TYR A 868 -27.97 -8.98 4.85
C TYR A 868 -28.17 -10.46 4.44
N ASP A 869 -28.62 -10.70 3.21
CA ASP A 869 -28.75 -12.06 2.65
C ASP A 869 -27.39 -12.74 2.50
N PHE A 870 -26.36 -11.98 2.10
CA PHE A 870 -24.99 -12.46 2.06
C PHE A 870 -24.50 -12.90 3.44
N LEU A 871 -24.73 -12.09 4.48
CA LEU A 871 -24.35 -12.44 5.85
C LEU A 871 -25.05 -13.73 6.30
N LEU A 872 -26.35 -13.87 5.99
CA LEU A 872 -27.09 -15.09 6.25
C LEU A 872 -26.49 -16.30 5.53
N LEU A 873 -26.16 -16.16 4.25
CA LEU A 873 -25.50 -17.21 3.45
C LEU A 873 -24.12 -17.57 4.02
N LEU A 874 -23.34 -16.59 4.45
CA LEU A 874 -22.03 -16.79 5.06
C LEU A 874 -22.16 -17.64 6.32
N PHE A 875 -23.02 -17.26 7.27
CA PHE A 875 -23.24 -18.04 8.49
C PHE A 875 -23.82 -19.43 8.19
N ALA A 876 -24.77 -19.53 7.25
CA ALA A 876 -25.35 -20.81 6.85
C ALA A 876 -24.30 -21.76 6.24
N SER A 877 -23.38 -21.23 5.43
CA SER A 877 -22.29 -22.01 4.83
C SER A 877 -21.29 -22.51 5.87
N LEU A 878 -20.98 -21.70 6.89
CA LEU A 878 -20.14 -22.11 8.02
C LEU A 878 -20.85 -23.19 8.85
N GLN A 879 -22.16 -23.05 9.08
CA GLN A 879 -22.95 -24.05 9.80
C GLN A 879 -23.03 -25.38 9.03
N TRP A 880 -23.07 -25.34 7.69
CA TRP A 880 -22.99 -26.57 6.89
C TRP A 880 -21.66 -27.29 7.11
N GLN A 881 -20.56 -26.56 7.21
CA GLN A 881 -19.25 -27.14 7.53
C GLN A 881 -19.24 -27.75 8.94
N VAL A 882 -19.82 -27.06 9.93
CA VAL A 882 -19.97 -27.59 11.30
C VAL A 882 -20.75 -28.90 11.32
N PHE A 883 -21.85 -29.03 10.57
CA PHE A 883 -22.61 -30.29 10.47
C PHE A 883 -21.79 -31.45 9.86
N LYS A 884 -20.80 -31.16 9.01
CA LYS A 884 -19.88 -32.20 8.49
C LYS A 884 -18.81 -32.55 9.51
N ASP A 885 -18.28 -31.54 10.21
CA ASP A 885 -17.17 -31.72 11.15
C ASP A 885 -17.62 -32.35 12.47
N GLU A 886 -18.86 -32.12 12.94
CA GLU A 886 -19.39 -32.74 14.17
C GLU A 886 -19.51 -34.27 14.10
N ASN A 887 -19.51 -34.85 12.89
CA ASN A 887 -19.53 -36.30 12.68
C ASN A 887 -18.13 -36.94 12.72
N LYS A 888 -17.04 -36.14 12.73
CA LYS A 888 -15.67 -36.66 12.78
C LYS A 888 -15.25 -36.94 14.23
N ALA A 889 -14.75 -38.14 14.49
CA ALA A 889 -14.38 -38.58 15.84
C ALA A 889 -13.28 -37.71 16.49
N CYS A 890 -12.25 -37.32 15.73
CA CYS A 890 -11.17 -36.46 16.20
C CYS A 890 -11.68 -35.10 16.72
N VAL A 891 -12.60 -34.47 16.00
CA VAL A 891 -13.21 -33.18 16.38
C VAL A 891 -14.08 -33.33 17.63
N ARG A 892 -14.79 -34.46 17.75
CA ARG A 892 -15.65 -34.74 18.91
C ARG A 892 -14.85 -34.86 20.20
N ILE A 893 -13.64 -35.41 20.16
CA ILE A 893 -12.76 -35.52 21.33
C ILE A 893 -12.29 -34.13 21.78
N GLU A 894 -11.84 -33.29 20.86
CA GLU A 894 -11.31 -31.96 21.19
C GLU A 894 -12.41 -30.96 21.58
N ALA A 895 -13.46 -30.84 20.77
CA ALA A 895 -14.52 -29.84 20.91
C ALA A 895 -15.73 -30.33 21.74
N GLY A 896 -15.75 -31.62 22.08
CA GLY A 896 -16.86 -32.28 22.76
C GLY A 896 -18.07 -32.54 21.87
N ASP A 897 -18.94 -33.43 22.34
CA ASP A 897 -20.17 -33.80 21.65
C ASP A 897 -21.16 -32.62 21.56
N ASN A 898 -21.87 -32.57 20.43
CA ASN A 898 -22.89 -31.55 20.12
C ASN A 898 -24.28 -32.16 19.87
N VAL A 899 -24.43 -33.45 20.18
CA VAL A 899 -25.68 -34.20 20.03
C VAL A 899 -26.65 -33.79 21.14
N GLU A 900 -27.94 -33.69 20.80
CA GLU A 900 -29.00 -33.46 21.79
C GLU A 900 -29.05 -34.61 22.81
N ILE A 901 -29.19 -34.28 24.10
CA ILE A 901 -29.35 -35.26 25.18
C ILE A 901 -30.68 -36.01 25.01
N SER A 902 -30.74 -37.27 25.43
CA SER A 902 -32.02 -38.01 25.46
C SER A 902 -33.03 -37.28 26.33
N ARG A 903 -34.22 -37.04 25.78
CA ARG A 903 -35.28 -36.23 26.39
C ARG A 903 -35.99 -36.94 27.55
N GLU A 904 -35.60 -38.17 27.85
CA GLU A 904 -36.19 -39.06 28.86
C GLU A 904 -35.28 -39.29 30.07
N LEU A 905 -34.09 -38.69 30.12
CA LEU A 905 -33.21 -38.77 31.29
C LEU A 905 -33.88 -38.15 32.53
N ASP A 906 -33.91 -38.91 33.63
CA ASP A 906 -34.38 -38.44 34.93
C ASP A 906 -33.17 -38.06 35.81
N PRO A 907 -33.21 -36.96 36.61
CA PRO A 907 -32.10 -36.51 37.44
C PRO A 907 -31.59 -37.52 38.47
N ALA A 908 -32.39 -38.54 38.83
CA ALA A 908 -31.98 -39.58 39.78
C ALA A 908 -30.90 -40.53 39.20
N ALA A 909 -30.85 -40.68 37.87
CA ALA A 909 -29.80 -41.45 37.18
C ALA A 909 -28.58 -40.58 36.79
N LEU A 910 -28.56 -39.30 37.15
CA LEU A 910 -27.62 -38.29 36.65
C LEU A 910 -26.19 -38.46 37.20
N SER A 911 -26.05 -38.84 38.47
CA SER A 911 -24.73 -38.95 39.12
C SER A 911 -23.86 -40.06 38.54
N GLN A 912 -24.46 -41.05 37.88
CA GLN A 912 -23.75 -42.22 37.35
C GLN A 912 -23.32 -42.06 35.88
N TYR A 913 -23.96 -41.17 35.10
CA TYR A 913 -23.75 -41.06 33.65
C TYR A 913 -23.38 -39.63 33.16
N SER A 914 -23.34 -38.62 34.03
CA SER A 914 -23.01 -37.24 33.64
C SER A 914 -21.50 -37.02 33.52
N PRO A 915 -20.99 -36.51 32.38
CA PRO A 915 -19.56 -36.17 32.21
C PRO A 915 -19.19 -34.81 32.84
N VAL A 916 -20.13 -34.09 33.44
CA VAL A 916 -19.96 -32.71 33.92
C VAL A 916 -19.96 -32.68 35.46
N PRO A 917 -19.05 -31.93 36.11
CA PRO A 917 -19.03 -31.81 37.57
C PRO A 917 -20.20 -30.98 38.12
N ASN A 918 -20.57 -31.23 39.38
CA ASN A 918 -21.59 -30.46 40.08
C ASN A 918 -21.08 -29.04 40.41
N PHE A 919 -21.75 -28.01 39.86
CA PHE A 919 -21.38 -26.60 39.99
C PHE A 919 -22.28 -25.80 40.95
N ILE A 920 -23.35 -26.38 41.50
CA ILE A 920 -24.36 -25.65 42.30
C ILE A 920 -23.75 -24.98 43.54
N HIS A 921 -22.67 -25.56 44.08
CA HIS A 921 -22.04 -25.09 45.31
C HIS A 921 -21.08 -23.91 45.11
N CYS A 922 -20.99 -23.35 43.89
CA CYS A 922 -20.22 -22.13 43.57
C CYS A 922 -18.76 -22.14 44.08
N ARG A 923 -18.00 -23.22 43.83
CA ARG A 923 -16.59 -23.32 44.25
C ARG A 923 -15.67 -22.35 43.50
N SER A 924 -16.06 -21.95 42.29
CA SER A 924 -15.29 -21.04 41.44
C SER A 924 -16.16 -19.87 40.93
N TYR A 925 -15.53 -18.78 40.49
CA TYR A 925 -16.23 -17.69 39.80
C TYR A 925 -16.97 -18.15 38.54
N LEU A 926 -16.41 -19.16 37.86
CA LEU A 926 -17.06 -19.79 36.71
C LEU A 926 -18.35 -20.49 37.13
N ASP A 927 -18.35 -21.20 38.27
CA ASP A 927 -19.53 -21.90 38.76
C ASP A 927 -20.62 -20.93 39.22
N MET A 928 -20.26 -19.80 39.84
CA MET A 928 -21.21 -18.72 40.13
C MET A 928 -21.88 -18.21 38.85
N ALA A 929 -21.10 -17.97 37.78
CA ALA A 929 -21.65 -17.58 36.48
C ALA A 929 -22.54 -18.68 35.87
N LYS A 930 -22.17 -19.96 36.00
CA LYS A 930 -23.00 -21.10 35.56
C LYS A 930 -24.34 -21.13 36.30
N VAL A 931 -24.37 -20.95 37.62
CA VAL A 931 -25.63 -20.90 38.40
C VAL A 931 -26.51 -19.76 37.91
N VAL A 932 -25.94 -18.57 37.66
CA VAL A 932 -26.69 -17.43 37.11
C VAL A 932 -27.31 -17.75 35.75
N VAL A 933 -26.53 -18.33 34.84
CA VAL A 933 -26.98 -18.64 33.48
C VAL A 933 -27.96 -19.82 33.44
N PHE A 934 -27.70 -20.92 34.14
CA PHE A 934 -28.53 -22.12 34.06
C PHE A 934 -29.73 -22.11 35.02
N GLY A 935 -29.65 -21.36 36.12
CA GLY A 935 -30.73 -21.27 37.13
C GLY A 935 -31.70 -20.11 36.91
N TYR A 936 -31.19 -18.90 36.67
CA TYR A 936 -32.02 -17.68 36.66
C TYR A 936 -32.41 -17.19 35.26
N HIS A 937 -31.76 -17.66 34.19
CA HIS A 937 -32.05 -17.20 32.82
C HIS A 937 -33.50 -17.43 32.40
N PHE A 938 -34.14 -18.51 32.88
CA PHE A 938 -35.55 -18.80 32.59
C PHE A 938 -36.49 -17.64 32.97
N TRP A 939 -36.37 -17.12 34.20
CA TRP A 939 -37.21 -16.03 34.70
C TRP A 939 -36.90 -14.70 33.99
N PHE A 940 -35.64 -14.49 33.64
CA PHE A 940 -35.23 -13.35 32.82
C PHE A 940 -35.89 -13.37 31.43
N VAL A 941 -35.93 -14.53 30.77
CA VAL A 941 -36.60 -14.67 29.46
C VAL A 941 -38.12 -14.42 29.58
N LEU A 942 -38.76 -14.87 30.66
CA LEU A 942 -40.18 -14.56 30.90
C LEU A 942 -40.42 -13.06 31.09
N CYS A 943 -39.55 -12.37 31.83
CA CYS A 943 -39.61 -10.91 31.97
C CYS A 943 -39.48 -10.21 30.60
N LEU A 944 -38.55 -10.67 29.75
CA LEU A 944 -38.43 -10.15 28.38
C LEU A 944 -39.70 -10.38 27.56
N ILE A 945 -40.30 -11.57 27.62
CA ILE A 945 -41.55 -11.86 26.91
C ILE A 945 -42.68 -10.93 27.39
N PHE A 946 -42.77 -10.68 28.70
CA PHE A 946 -43.71 -9.72 29.27
C PHE A 946 -43.51 -8.32 28.70
N ILE A 947 -42.26 -7.83 28.68
CA ILE A 947 -41.90 -6.52 28.09
C ILE A 947 -42.30 -6.49 26.60
N THR A 948 -42.08 -7.57 25.85
CA THR A 948 -42.48 -7.61 24.44
C THR A 948 -43.99 -7.64 24.24
N GLY A 949 -44.74 -8.19 25.19
CA GLY A 949 -46.21 -8.17 25.19
C GLY A 949 -46.81 -6.83 25.63
N THR A 950 -46.10 -6.00 26.39
CA THR A 950 -46.64 -4.72 26.91
C THR A 950 -46.15 -3.49 26.17
N THR A 951 -44.98 -3.54 25.54
CA THR A 951 -44.38 -2.37 24.88
C THR A 951 -45.15 -1.89 23.65
N ARG A 952 -45.84 -2.80 22.93
CA ARG A 952 -46.66 -2.49 21.74
C ARG A 952 -48.07 -3.01 21.93
N ILE A 953 -49.07 -2.29 21.43
CA ILE A 953 -50.48 -2.68 21.48
C ILE A 953 -50.86 -3.33 20.15
N ASN A 954 -50.92 -4.66 20.10
CA ASN A 954 -51.42 -5.39 18.94
C ASN A 954 -52.01 -6.73 19.38
N ILE A 955 -52.85 -7.35 18.55
CA ILE A 955 -53.45 -8.65 18.85
C ILE A 955 -52.41 -9.77 19.06
N PHE A 956 -51.24 -9.67 18.42
CA PHE A 956 -50.15 -10.64 18.60
C PHE A 956 -49.51 -10.56 19.99
N CYS A 957 -49.56 -9.40 20.65
CA CYS A 957 -49.04 -9.19 21.99
C CYS A 957 -49.87 -9.90 23.05
N LEU A 958 -51.18 -10.07 22.84
CA LEU A 958 -52.04 -10.85 23.72
C LEU A 958 -51.52 -12.29 23.87
N GLY A 959 -51.06 -12.91 22.78
CA GLY A 959 -50.48 -14.26 22.85
C GLY A 959 -49.19 -14.33 23.67
N TYR A 960 -48.33 -13.29 23.61
CA TYR A 960 -47.14 -13.22 24.47
C TYR A 960 -47.51 -13.07 25.95
N LEU A 961 -48.52 -12.23 26.27
CA LEU A 961 -49.01 -12.05 27.64
C LEU A 961 -49.63 -13.34 28.18
N MET A 962 -50.49 -14.01 27.39
CA MET A 962 -51.09 -15.29 27.75
C MET A 962 -50.02 -16.36 28.02
N ALA A 963 -49.02 -16.47 27.15
CA ALA A 963 -47.90 -17.39 27.34
C ALA A 963 -47.10 -17.03 28.60
N CYS A 964 -46.79 -15.75 28.82
CA CYS A 964 -46.05 -15.29 29.98
C CYS A 964 -46.77 -15.62 31.29
N PHE A 965 -48.07 -15.32 31.41
CA PHE A 965 -48.86 -15.64 32.60
C PHE A 965 -48.94 -17.15 32.84
N TYR A 966 -49.10 -17.94 31.79
CA TYR A 966 -49.07 -19.40 31.88
C TYR A 966 -47.75 -19.92 32.46
N PHE A 967 -46.60 -19.45 31.93
CA PHE A 967 -45.29 -19.88 32.39
C PHE A 967 -44.92 -19.31 33.77
N MET A 968 -45.41 -18.13 34.16
CA MET A 968 -45.21 -17.61 35.52
C MET A 968 -46.01 -18.42 36.55
N LEU A 969 -47.27 -18.75 36.26
CA LEU A 969 -48.12 -19.50 37.18
C LEU A 969 -47.66 -20.95 37.37
N PHE A 970 -47.30 -21.63 36.27
CA PHE A 970 -46.94 -23.05 36.30
C PHE A 970 -45.42 -23.32 36.24
N GLY A 971 -44.58 -22.29 36.12
CA GLY A 971 -43.15 -22.43 35.84
C GLY A 971 -42.37 -23.29 36.82
N SER A 972 -42.56 -23.08 38.12
CA SER A 972 -41.91 -23.87 39.19
C SER A 972 -42.26 -25.35 39.12
N SER A 973 -43.54 -25.66 38.85
CA SER A 973 -44.01 -27.03 38.65
C SER A 973 -43.53 -27.65 37.34
N LEU A 974 -43.34 -26.82 36.30
CA LEU A 974 -42.93 -27.24 34.97
C LEU A 974 -41.43 -27.60 34.92
N LEU A 975 -40.58 -26.85 35.63
CA LEU A 975 -39.14 -27.13 35.74
C LEU A 975 -38.85 -28.48 36.42
N LEU A 976 -39.77 -29.00 37.23
CA LEU A 976 -39.67 -30.31 37.87
C LEU A 976 -40.11 -31.47 36.97
N LYS A 977 -40.86 -31.19 35.88
CA LYS A 977 -41.30 -32.19 34.91
C LYS A 977 -40.14 -32.58 33.98
N PRO A 978 -40.18 -33.76 33.33
CA PRO A 978 -39.14 -34.18 32.40
C PRO A 978 -38.97 -33.20 31.23
N VAL A 979 -37.74 -33.08 30.75
CA VAL A 979 -37.31 -32.11 29.72
C VAL A 979 -38.16 -32.20 28.44
N LYS A 980 -38.67 -33.39 28.09
CA LYS A 980 -39.58 -33.60 26.95
C LYS A 980 -40.84 -32.73 26.97
N THR A 981 -41.43 -32.51 28.14
CA THR A 981 -42.69 -31.77 28.29
C THR A 981 -42.45 -30.26 28.19
N ILE A 982 -41.43 -29.75 28.89
CA ILE A 982 -41.05 -28.33 28.85
C ILE A 982 -40.61 -27.91 27.44
N LEU A 983 -39.80 -28.72 26.76
CA LEU A 983 -39.38 -28.43 25.38
C LEU A 983 -40.55 -28.39 24.40
N ARG A 984 -41.57 -29.23 24.57
CA ARG A 984 -42.75 -29.21 23.68
C ARG A 984 -43.50 -27.88 23.78
N LEU A 985 -43.74 -27.40 24.99
CA LEU A 985 -44.40 -26.12 25.24
C LEU A 985 -43.53 -24.94 24.77
N TRP A 986 -42.23 -25.03 25.01
CA TRP A 986 -41.27 -24.01 24.59
C TRP A 986 -41.13 -23.92 23.06
N ASP A 987 -41.12 -25.07 22.37
CA ASP A 987 -41.11 -25.14 20.90
C ASP A 987 -42.39 -24.50 20.31
N TYR A 988 -43.55 -24.61 20.97
CA TYR A 988 -44.78 -23.90 20.54
C TYR A 988 -44.64 -22.38 20.70
N LEU A 989 -44.01 -21.91 21.78
CA LEU A 989 -43.76 -20.49 21.98
C LEU A 989 -42.78 -19.93 20.93
N ILE A 990 -41.70 -20.67 20.62
CA ILE A 990 -40.76 -20.29 19.55
C ILE A 990 -41.47 -20.22 18.19
N LEU A 991 -42.31 -21.21 17.89
CA LEU A 991 -43.08 -21.24 16.65
C LEU A 991 -44.09 -20.08 16.60
N TYR A 992 -44.74 -19.75 17.71
CA TYR A 992 -45.63 -18.58 17.81
C TYR A 992 -44.89 -17.29 17.49
N THR A 993 -43.74 -17.04 18.12
CA THR A 993 -42.90 -15.87 17.84
C THR A 993 -42.50 -15.80 16.36
N ALA A 994 -42.09 -16.91 15.75
CA ALA A 994 -41.73 -16.95 14.33
C ALA A 994 -42.94 -16.66 13.41
N LEU A 995 -44.13 -17.17 13.76
CA LEU A 995 -45.36 -16.88 13.03
C LEU A 995 -45.76 -15.41 13.14
N VAL A 996 -45.63 -14.79 14.32
CA VAL A 996 -45.89 -13.36 14.50
C VAL A 996 -44.97 -12.53 13.61
N ILE A 997 -43.68 -12.85 13.54
CA ILE A 997 -42.73 -12.16 12.66
C ILE A 997 -43.14 -12.26 11.19
N VAL A 998 -43.53 -13.46 10.73
CA VAL A 998 -43.97 -13.69 9.34
C VAL A 998 -45.30 -12.98 9.04
N MET A 999 -46.24 -13.02 9.97
CA MET A 999 -47.52 -12.33 9.83
C MET A 999 -47.35 -10.81 9.78
N LYS A 1000 -46.49 -10.23 10.63
CA LYS A 1000 -46.18 -8.80 10.58
C LYS A 1000 -45.56 -8.40 9.23
N ASN A 1001 -44.69 -9.23 8.66
CA ASN A 1001 -44.16 -8.99 7.31
C ASN A 1001 -45.25 -9.09 6.23
N LEU A 1002 -46.15 -10.08 6.31
CA LEU A 1002 -47.27 -10.18 5.39
C LEU A 1002 -48.18 -8.95 5.46
N LEU A 1003 -48.46 -8.44 6.66
CA LEU A 1003 -49.26 -7.22 6.87
C LEU A 1003 -48.55 -5.95 6.39
N ALA A 1004 -47.22 -5.95 6.28
CA ALA A 1004 -46.45 -4.82 5.75
C ALA A 1004 -46.82 -4.48 4.30
N ILE A 1005 -47.35 -5.43 3.51
CA ILE A 1005 -47.85 -5.14 2.16
C ILE A 1005 -49.00 -4.11 2.20
N GLY A 1006 -49.93 -4.27 3.14
CA GLY A 1006 -51.05 -3.35 3.32
C GLY A 1006 -50.54 -1.98 3.76
N ALA A 1007 -49.66 -1.97 4.77
CA ALA A 1007 -49.11 -0.76 5.36
C ALA A 1007 -48.21 0.06 4.41
N CYS A 1008 -47.40 -0.60 3.57
CA CYS A 1008 -46.45 0.10 2.68
C CYS A 1008 -47.01 0.36 1.28
N ALA A 1009 -47.84 -0.55 0.72
CA ALA A 1009 -48.33 -0.42 -0.64
C ALA A 1009 -49.71 0.25 -0.76
N TYR A 1010 -50.59 0.07 0.22
CA TYR A 1010 -52.01 0.46 0.14
C TYR A 1010 -52.48 1.36 1.29
N LEU A 1011 -51.55 2.05 1.98
CA LEU A 1011 -51.86 2.83 3.19
C LEU A 1011 -53.02 3.81 2.98
N ASP A 1012 -52.98 4.58 1.89
CA ASP A 1012 -53.99 5.59 1.56
C ASP A 1012 -55.41 5.00 1.39
N LYS A 1013 -55.53 3.84 0.73
CA LYS A 1013 -56.82 3.15 0.59
C LYS A 1013 -57.31 2.57 1.92
N LEU A 1014 -56.39 2.07 2.75
CA LEU A 1014 -56.71 1.50 4.06
C LEU A 1014 -57.11 2.58 5.09
N LEU A 1015 -56.47 3.75 5.03
CA LEU A 1015 -56.80 4.90 5.88
C LEU A 1015 -58.24 5.37 5.65
N ARG A 1016 -58.68 5.42 4.38
CA ARG A 1016 -60.03 5.86 4.02
C ARG A 1016 -61.13 4.86 4.37
N ASN A 1017 -60.89 3.57 4.16
CA ASN A 1017 -61.95 2.56 4.25
C ASN A 1017 -61.90 1.69 5.52
N HIS A 1018 -60.72 1.49 6.14
CA HIS A 1018 -60.48 0.43 7.13
C HIS A 1018 -59.48 0.82 8.25
N CYS A 1019 -59.63 2.01 8.86
CA CYS A 1019 -58.75 2.45 9.97
C CYS A 1019 -58.72 1.46 11.17
N TRP A 1020 -59.84 0.80 11.49
CA TRP A 1020 -59.91 -0.20 12.57
C TRP A 1020 -58.91 -1.35 12.38
N LEU A 1021 -58.65 -1.74 11.13
CA LEU A 1021 -57.73 -2.82 10.78
C LEU A 1021 -56.28 -2.40 11.05
N ILE A 1022 -55.95 -1.13 10.75
CA ILE A 1022 -54.63 -0.53 10.98
C ILE A 1022 -54.30 -0.54 12.47
N GLN A 1023 -55.23 -0.08 13.32
CA GLN A 1023 -55.05 0.01 14.77
C GLN A 1023 -54.99 -1.38 15.44
N THR A 1024 -55.84 -2.34 15.03
CA THR A 1024 -55.89 -3.68 15.66
C THR A 1024 -54.57 -4.46 15.52
N PHE A 1025 -53.91 -4.32 14.37
CA PHE A 1025 -52.68 -5.06 14.05
C PHE A 1025 -51.41 -4.20 14.16
N GLY A 1026 -51.52 -2.91 14.46
CA GLY A 1026 -50.40 -1.97 14.48
C GLY A 1026 -49.70 -1.87 13.12
N MET A 1027 -50.46 -1.66 12.04
CA MET A 1027 -49.93 -1.64 10.67
C MET A 1027 -49.30 -0.30 10.34
N PHE A 1028 -47.97 -0.24 10.25
CA PHE A 1028 -47.26 0.95 9.76
C PHE A 1028 -45.97 0.56 9.04
N CYS A 1029 -45.62 1.30 7.99
CA CYS A 1029 -44.42 1.04 7.19
C CYS A 1029 -43.18 1.63 7.88
N THR A 1030 -42.29 0.78 8.39
CA THR A 1030 -41.09 1.24 9.11
C THR A 1030 -39.86 1.49 8.21
N ILE A 1031 -39.94 1.12 6.94
CA ILE A 1031 -38.82 1.23 6.00
C ILE A 1031 -38.84 2.60 5.30
N PRO A 1032 -37.70 3.31 5.23
CA PRO A 1032 -37.62 4.60 4.55
C PRO A 1032 -37.78 4.48 3.02
N GLY A 1033 -38.24 5.56 2.38
CA GLY A 1033 -38.33 5.68 0.92
C GLY A 1033 -39.61 5.12 0.28
N TYR A 1034 -40.68 4.93 1.06
CA TYR A 1034 -42.04 4.76 0.52
C TYR A 1034 -42.72 6.14 0.43
N ASP A 1035 -43.47 6.36 -0.65
CA ASP A 1035 -44.18 7.63 -0.83
C ASP A 1035 -45.52 7.50 -0.10
N LEU A 1036 -45.58 8.01 1.13
CA LEU A 1036 -46.77 7.97 1.98
C LEU A 1036 -47.52 9.29 1.80
N ALA A 1037 -48.55 9.28 0.96
CA ALA A 1037 -49.46 10.42 0.86
C ALA A 1037 -50.39 10.40 2.08
N LEU A 1038 -50.05 11.21 3.08
CA LEU A 1038 -50.89 11.43 4.25
C LEU A 1038 -51.90 12.53 3.91
N PRO A 1039 -53.20 12.24 3.81
CA PRO A 1039 -54.20 13.30 3.63
C PRO A 1039 -54.22 14.20 4.88
N GLU A 1040 -54.17 15.52 4.68
CA GLU A 1040 -54.15 16.52 5.76
C GLU A 1040 -55.50 16.59 6.53
N ASP A 1041 -56.57 16.02 5.96
CA ASP A 1041 -57.92 16.04 6.53
C ASP A 1041 -58.42 14.61 6.89
N GLU A 1042 -58.51 14.32 8.21
CA GLU A 1042 -59.35 13.32 8.94
C GLU A 1042 -58.78 12.04 9.65
N LYS A 1043 -59.16 11.97 10.95
CA LYS A 1043 -59.70 10.88 11.83
C LYS A 1043 -58.90 9.63 12.24
N CYS A 1044 -57.80 9.24 11.60
CA CYS A 1044 -57.08 8.01 11.97
C CYS A 1044 -55.66 8.29 12.49
N GLU A 1045 -55.43 8.17 13.80
CA GLU A 1045 -54.08 8.24 14.37
C GLU A 1045 -53.26 7.00 13.97
N LEU A 1046 -52.10 7.24 13.35
CA LEU A 1046 -51.18 6.20 12.89
C LEU A 1046 -50.28 5.70 14.04
N PRO A 1047 -50.18 4.38 14.28
CA PRO A 1047 -49.36 3.83 15.34
C PRO A 1047 -47.89 3.69 14.91
N GLU A 1048 -47.21 4.81 14.66
CA GLU A 1048 -45.81 4.85 14.14
C GLU A 1048 -44.83 4.10 15.05
N ASN A 1049 -45.04 4.24 16.35
CA ASN A 1049 -44.22 3.58 17.34
C ASN A 1049 -44.49 2.06 17.33
N GLU A 1050 -45.70 1.57 17.05
CA GLU A 1050 -46.11 0.21 17.43
C GLU A 1050 -45.76 -0.90 16.42
N ALA A 1051 -45.46 -0.55 15.17
CA ALA A 1051 -45.27 -1.51 14.07
C ALA A 1051 -43.90 -2.25 14.05
N GLY A 1052 -43.00 -1.96 14.97
CA GLY A 1052 -41.64 -2.53 14.98
C GLY A 1052 -41.57 -4.05 15.29
N ILE A 1053 -40.68 -4.77 14.59
CA ILE A 1053 -40.34 -6.21 14.83
C ILE A 1053 -39.13 -6.38 15.79
N VAL A 1054 -38.54 -5.28 16.27
CA VAL A 1054 -37.30 -5.29 17.08
C VAL A 1054 -37.44 -6.17 18.32
N TRP A 1055 -38.51 -5.98 19.10
CA TRP A 1055 -38.76 -6.72 20.33
C TRP A 1055 -39.04 -8.20 20.06
N ASP A 1056 -39.77 -8.54 18.99
CA ASP A 1056 -40.01 -9.93 18.59
C ASP A 1056 -38.70 -10.67 18.28
N ALA A 1057 -37.75 -10.01 17.60
CA ALA A 1057 -36.43 -10.56 17.29
C ALA A 1057 -35.55 -10.76 18.54
N ILE A 1058 -35.63 -9.83 19.51
CA ILE A 1058 -34.94 -9.95 20.80
C ILE A 1058 -35.51 -11.14 21.59
N SER A 1059 -36.84 -11.23 21.71
CA SER A 1059 -37.51 -12.37 22.35
C SER A 1059 -37.16 -13.69 21.69
N PHE A 1060 -37.18 -13.76 20.35
CA PHE A 1060 -36.79 -14.96 19.60
C PHE A 1060 -35.36 -15.42 19.93
N THR A 1061 -34.42 -14.47 20.05
CA THR A 1061 -33.02 -14.76 20.40
C THR A 1061 -32.92 -15.44 21.78
N PHE A 1062 -33.53 -14.84 22.80
CA PHE A 1062 -33.48 -15.38 24.16
C PHE A 1062 -34.26 -16.70 24.31
N LEU A 1063 -35.36 -16.87 23.58
CA LEU A 1063 -36.10 -18.14 23.52
C LEU A 1063 -35.22 -19.28 22.98
N LEU A 1064 -34.41 -19.04 21.94
CA LEU A 1064 -33.47 -20.04 21.40
C LEU A 1064 -32.34 -20.36 22.40
N VAL A 1065 -31.78 -19.35 23.07
CA VAL A 1065 -30.76 -19.54 24.10
C VAL A 1065 -31.31 -20.38 25.26
N GLN A 1066 -32.51 -20.07 25.75
CA GLN A 1066 -33.14 -20.85 26.82
C GLN A 1066 -33.47 -22.28 26.38
N ARG A 1067 -33.88 -22.50 25.12
CA ARG A 1067 -34.06 -23.84 24.56
C ARG A 1067 -32.76 -24.66 24.60
N ARG A 1068 -31.62 -24.01 24.33
CA ARG A 1068 -30.29 -24.63 24.41
C ARG A 1068 -29.91 -24.97 25.85
N VAL A 1069 -30.25 -24.09 26.81
CA VAL A 1069 -30.08 -24.33 28.25
C VAL A 1069 -30.84 -25.58 28.69
N PHE A 1070 -32.10 -25.75 28.29
CA PHE A 1070 -32.89 -26.94 28.65
C PHE A 1070 -32.31 -28.25 28.11
N MET A 1071 -31.57 -28.21 27.01
CA MET A 1071 -30.94 -29.38 26.38
C MET A 1071 -29.51 -29.65 26.86
N SER A 1072 -29.11 -29.05 28.00
CA SER A 1072 -27.76 -29.11 28.55
C SER A 1072 -27.68 -30.01 29.79
N TYR A 1073 -26.54 -30.69 29.98
CA TYR A 1073 -26.29 -31.49 31.19
C TYR A 1073 -26.27 -30.62 32.46
N TYR A 1074 -25.83 -29.37 32.34
CA TYR A 1074 -25.81 -28.42 33.46
C TYR A 1074 -27.21 -28.14 34.02
N PHE A 1075 -28.25 -28.12 33.17
CA PHE A 1075 -29.63 -27.89 33.60
C PHE A 1075 -30.18 -29.04 34.45
N LEU A 1076 -29.73 -30.27 34.23
CA LEU A 1076 -30.19 -31.43 35.00
C LEU A 1076 -29.76 -31.35 36.47
N TYR A 1077 -28.60 -30.75 36.77
CA TYR A 1077 -28.20 -30.44 38.15
C TYR A 1077 -29.15 -29.43 38.79
N VAL A 1078 -29.52 -28.36 38.09
CA VAL A 1078 -30.49 -27.38 38.59
C VAL A 1078 -31.84 -28.04 38.89
N VAL A 1079 -32.31 -28.95 38.05
CA VAL A 1079 -33.55 -29.71 38.32
C VAL A 1079 -33.40 -30.61 39.54
N ALA A 1080 -32.26 -31.25 39.74
CA ALA A 1080 -31.99 -32.06 40.93
C ALA A 1080 -32.03 -31.21 42.22
N ASP A 1081 -31.45 -30.00 42.17
CA ASP A 1081 -31.49 -29.04 43.28
C ASP A 1081 -32.92 -28.56 43.58
N LEU A 1082 -33.70 -28.21 42.56
CA LEU A 1082 -35.10 -27.84 42.73
C LEU A 1082 -35.95 -28.99 43.29
N LYS A 1083 -35.68 -30.24 42.89
CA LYS A 1083 -36.31 -31.44 43.47
C LYS A 1083 -35.94 -31.59 44.95
N ALA A 1084 -34.68 -31.40 45.32
CA ALA A 1084 -34.22 -31.45 46.70
C ALA A 1084 -34.85 -30.34 47.56
N ALA A 1085 -34.89 -29.09 47.06
CA ALA A 1085 -35.53 -27.96 47.72
C ALA A 1085 -37.03 -28.22 47.98
N LYS A 1086 -37.73 -28.86 47.02
CA LYS A 1086 -39.14 -29.24 47.20
C LYS A 1086 -39.34 -30.28 48.30
N ILE A 1087 -38.44 -31.27 48.42
CA ILE A 1087 -38.49 -32.27 49.49
C ILE A 1087 -38.20 -31.63 50.85
N LEU A 1088 -37.26 -30.68 50.90
CA LEU A 1088 -36.87 -29.97 52.12
C LEU A 1088 -37.89 -28.92 52.60
N ALA A 1089 -38.91 -28.60 51.81
CA ALA A 1089 -39.92 -27.61 52.16
C ALA A 1089 -40.65 -27.93 53.49
N SER A 1090 -40.94 -29.21 53.75
CA SER A 1090 -41.57 -29.63 55.02
C SER A 1090 -40.65 -29.44 56.22
N ARG A 1091 -39.33 -29.60 56.04
CA ARG A 1091 -38.34 -29.46 57.11
C ARG A 1091 -38.19 -28.00 57.56
N TYR A 1092 -38.25 -27.06 56.61
CA TYR A 1092 -38.25 -25.63 56.93
C TYR A 1092 -39.48 -25.23 57.74
N MET A 1093 -40.65 -25.72 57.33
CA MET A 1093 -41.92 -25.49 58.04
C MET A 1093 -42.00 -26.19 59.41
N HIS A 1094 -41.14 -27.19 59.66
CA HIS A 1094 -41.00 -27.85 60.96
C HIS A 1094 -39.99 -27.16 61.89
N TRP A 1095 -39.15 -26.29 61.32
CA TRP A 1095 -38.11 -25.51 62.03
C TRP A 1095 -38.59 -24.09 62.36
N MET A 1096 -39.49 -23.56 61.54
CA MET A 1096 -40.28 -22.34 61.77
C MET A 1096 -41.43 -22.63 62.72
#